data_AF-Q73NA9-F1
#
_entry.id   AF-Q73NA9-F1
#
_cell.length_a   1.000
_cell.length_b   1.000
_cell.length_c   1.000
_cell.angle_alpha   90.00
_cell.angle_beta   90.00
_cell.angle_gamma   90.00
#
_symmetry.space_group_name_H-M   'P 1'
#
loop_
_entity.id
_entity.type
_entity.pdbx_description
1 polymer ?
#
loop_
_entity_poly.entity_id
_entity_poly.type
_entity_poly.pdbx_seq_one_letter_code
_entity_poly.pdbx_strand_id
1 'polypeptide(L)'
;MRKLLTFLTILTAAVAVIVLFTACEQFLKDPEDFLSYWASEAFIKDHSIGAVARPDEAGVPCVSSSPEVHIMLTVHNPKNFPLVMPTSSESAGIVEFKELSQQPTEGTHYVLGQTAPGRLKLTYKEAFLQEYEQGSGSLNPTITLKATDGRVFKKTYTFGIKSNTPPPEPAVVLAKQTNAYPLPSYYVLCIDTKDLVASSAIVNGKYIHDDIAYVTINGTSYNLKMNNAHNGFIEKPATESFLENGTGLMAVGSAQLPTASPWVLYYKTNIKIRDSNPLTTYRITLRDKEGVVSDEAVATIAASGPTHTVTFSVEGGTGMLKAEVNGTEIHSGYDVEKGKTVTFTATPADGWKVKGWTASAGTLSVGGTDTTATLTVTDNATVTVKFKKITTVNGGDGAWKLLKKVVEIADPNSTITIDGRIGATSGNSGEIEIDETLTIEGKTGPDKDILDANGLSRIFKVASGKTLTLKNLTLTGGKATGTGDAGCGGAIFARDASEIKIENCIITGNEAGTNGGGLNVEGTPTTITNCTFTGNTAKNGGGIYIMETSTRRPVVTISGGTIGGTETDKANKATGNGGGIYVGDWCELRLQDSEDPGAQSVLIIGNQAAKGGGVYAKNVLQVSMKNGTRIAVNNDVYLDSGSWIQVAGALSNNPAARITVPNGKYLPSTKVLDGNAALLNSEHGKFAVTPKGDEYWTVGNDGRLTKDKAAIFNNITKDQIEAANSSMIYDENNIITDRTILLGKLVLYKTNQGNYGIMHVTEVDNTTNSGKGHIKFNSKTFNQYGGVLKTKTDKVLEGGECFQFEYGGDPGSKLDFYLQNNTDGTKWFKPLNLARFYILSN
;
A
#
# COMPACT_ATOMS: atom_id res chain seq x y z
N MET A 1 -123.14 12.85 101.08
CA MET A 1 -121.97 11.97 101.27
C MET A 1 -121.58 11.17 100.04
N ARG A 2 -122.47 10.41 99.37
CA ARG A 2 -122.10 9.59 98.19
C ARG A 2 -121.41 10.35 97.05
N LYS A 3 -121.86 11.57 96.71
CA LYS A 3 -121.24 12.39 95.65
C LYS A 3 -119.83 12.91 95.99
N LEU A 4 -119.49 13.07 97.27
CA LEU A 4 -118.17 13.56 97.70
C LEU A 4 -117.12 12.43 97.64
N LEU A 5 -117.54 11.19 97.95
CA LEU A 5 -116.67 10.01 97.91
C LEU A 5 -116.30 9.63 96.47
N THR A 6 -117.23 9.77 95.52
CA THR A 6 -116.95 9.52 94.09
C THR A 6 -116.01 10.56 93.50
N PHE A 7 -116.10 11.82 93.95
CA PHE A 7 -115.20 12.88 93.47
C PHE A 7 -113.77 12.68 94.00
N LEU A 8 -113.61 12.23 95.25
CA LEU A 8 -112.30 11.99 95.86
C LEU A 8 -111.59 10.76 95.26
N THR A 9 -112.31 9.70 94.89
CA THR A 9 -111.73 8.52 94.21
C THR A 9 -111.36 8.79 92.76
N ILE A 10 -112.10 9.65 92.05
CA ILE A 10 -111.72 10.08 90.70
C ILE A 10 -110.47 10.96 90.75
N LEU A 11 -110.33 11.82 91.77
CA LEU A 11 -109.16 12.69 91.90
C LEU A 11 -107.87 11.90 92.27
N THR A 12 -107.95 10.89 93.13
CA THR A 12 -106.79 10.03 93.45
C THR A 12 -106.42 9.08 92.31
N ALA A 13 -107.39 8.56 91.54
CA ALA A 13 -107.10 7.78 90.34
C ALA A 13 -106.46 8.63 89.23
N ALA A 14 -106.90 9.89 89.05
CA ALA A 14 -106.31 10.80 88.07
C ALA A 14 -104.84 11.15 88.39
N VAL A 15 -104.51 11.39 89.67
CA VAL A 15 -103.13 11.66 90.09
C VAL A 15 -102.24 10.41 89.96
N ALA A 16 -102.75 9.21 90.27
CA ALA A 16 -102.00 7.96 90.09
C ALA A 16 -101.72 7.63 88.62
N VAL A 17 -102.66 7.93 87.70
CA VAL A 17 -102.46 7.73 86.26
C VAL A 17 -101.44 8.73 85.69
N ILE A 18 -101.47 9.99 86.12
CA ILE A 18 -100.49 11.00 85.66
C ILE A 18 -99.07 10.65 86.15
N VAL A 19 -98.90 10.17 87.39
CA VAL A 19 -97.59 9.72 87.90
C VAL A 19 -97.09 8.46 87.17
N LEU A 20 -97.99 7.56 86.74
CA LEU A 20 -97.63 6.38 85.95
C LEU A 20 -97.11 6.73 84.55
N PHE A 21 -97.62 7.78 83.91
CA PHE A 21 -97.14 8.23 82.60
C PHE A 21 -95.84 9.05 82.66
N THR A 22 -95.57 9.75 83.78
CA THR A 22 -94.33 10.53 83.92
C THR A 22 -93.09 9.70 84.31
N ALA A 23 -93.27 8.47 84.80
CA ALA A 23 -92.18 7.61 85.26
C ALA A 23 -91.69 6.57 84.22
N CYS A 24 -92.37 6.44 83.06
CA CYS A 24 -91.95 5.57 81.97
C CYS A 24 -91.46 6.40 80.78
N GLU A 25 -90.14 6.43 80.55
CA GLU A 25 -89.52 7.13 79.40
C GLU A 25 -90.13 6.74 78.04
N GLN A 26 -90.72 5.53 77.94
CA GLN A 26 -91.36 5.01 76.73
C GLN A 26 -92.62 5.80 76.30
N PHE A 27 -93.27 6.53 77.21
CA PHE A 27 -94.45 7.36 76.89
C PHE A 27 -94.11 8.85 76.70
N LEU A 28 -92.85 9.26 76.92
CA LEU A 28 -92.37 10.64 76.74
C LEU A 28 -91.56 10.84 75.44
N LYS A 29 -91.17 9.75 74.76
CA LYS A 29 -90.55 9.80 73.42
C LYS A 29 -91.62 9.74 72.33
N ASP A 30 -91.34 10.38 71.19
CA ASP A 30 -92.19 10.26 69.99
C ASP A 30 -92.35 8.76 69.64
N PRO A 31 -93.59 8.23 69.58
CA PRO A 31 -93.84 6.82 69.30
C PRO A 31 -93.31 6.39 67.92
N GLU A 32 -93.23 7.30 66.93
CA GLU A 32 -92.62 6.99 65.64
C GLU A 32 -91.10 6.79 65.78
N ASP A 33 -90.40 7.64 66.55
CA ASP A 33 -88.97 7.48 66.80
C ASP A 33 -88.65 6.25 67.64
N PHE A 34 -89.49 5.93 68.63
CA PHE A 34 -89.35 4.71 69.43
C PHE A 34 -89.53 3.46 68.55
N LEU A 35 -90.63 3.37 67.79
CA LEU A 35 -90.87 2.22 66.89
C LEU A 35 -89.83 2.15 65.75
N SER A 36 -89.38 3.29 65.21
CA SER A 36 -88.33 3.38 64.20
C SER A 36 -86.97 2.90 64.73
N TYR A 37 -86.63 3.21 65.98
CA TYR A 37 -85.44 2.69 66.65
C TYR A 37 -85.51 1.16 66.78
N TRP A 38 -86.64 0.61 67.24
CA TRP A 38 -86.81 -0.84 67.42
C TRP A 38 -86.95 -1.63 66.10
N ALA A 39 -87.41 -1.01 65.01
CA ALA A 39 -87.52 -1.63 63.69
C ALA A 39 -86.24 -1.52 62.83
N SER A 40 -85.31 -0.63 63.17
CA SER A 40 -84.10 -0.39 62.37
C SER A 40 -83.07 -1.52 62.54
N GLU A 41 -82.43 -1.92 61.44
CA GLU A 41 -81.35 -2.91 61.41
C GLU A 41 -79.99 -2.26 61.14
N ALA A 42 -78.93 -2.81 61.75
CA ALA A 42 -77.56 -2.53 61.37
C ALA A 42 -76.91 -3.75 60.69
N PHE A 43 -76.15 -3.51 59.62
CA PHE A 43 -75.44 -4.56 58.89
C PHE A 43 -74.22 -4.01 58.15
N ILE A 44 -73.24 -4.88 57.85
CA ILE A 44 -72.06 -4.53 57.04
C ILE A 44 -72.43 -4.54 55.55
N LYS A 45 -72.01 -3.51 54.80
CA LYS A 45 -72.25 -3.36 53.35
C LYS A 45 -71.13 -3.98 52.52
N ASP A 46 -69.91 -3.62 52.84
CA ASP A 46 -68.70 -3.99 52.11
C ASP A 46 -67.49 -4.02 53.06
N HIS A 47 -66.37 -4.51 52.53
CA HIS A 47 -65.07 -4.48 53.18
C HIS A 47 -64.00 -4.02 52.20
N SER A 48 -62.90 -3.48 52.72
CA SER A 48 -61.66 -3.28 51.99
C SER A 48 -60.48 -3.83 52.78
N ILE A 49 -59.53 -4.43 52.07
CA ILE A 49 -58.29 -4.97 52.64
C ILE A 49 -57.23 -3.89 52.56
N GLY A 50 -56.70 -3.46 53.70
CA GLY A 50 -55.68 -2.40 53.80
C GLY A 50 -54.25 -2.87 53.49
N ALA A 51 -54.11 -4.00 52.79
CA ALA A 51 -52.83 -4.58 52.39
C ALA A 51 -52.88 -4.97 50.90
N VAL A 52 -51.71 -5.10 50.27
CA VAL A 52 -51.62 -5.65 48.90
C VAL A 52 -52.06 -7.12 48.97
N ALA A 53 -53.21 -7.43 48.38
CA ALA A 53 -53.71 -8.79 48.30
C ALA A 53 -53.61 -9.31 46.87
N ARG A 54 -53.13 -10.55 46.71
CA ARG A 54 -53.09 -11.24 45.43
C ARG A 54 -54.00 -12.45 45.47
N PRO A 55 -54.88 -12.65 44.49
CA PRO A 55 -55.78 -13.79 44.51
C PRO A 55 -54.99 -15.10 44.35
N ASP A 56 -55.43 -16.14 45.07
CA ASP A 56 -55.07 -17.54 44.78
C ASP A 56 -55.76 -18.02 43.48
N GLU A 57 -55.55 -19.29 43.10
CA GLU A 57 -56.16 -19.89 41.91
C GLU A 57 -57.71 -19.89 41.94
N ALA A 58 -58.30 -19.91 43.14
CA ALA A 58 -59.75 -19.84 43.34
C ALA A 58 -60.30 -18.39 43.35
N GLY A 59 -59.43 -17.38 43.23
CA GLY A 59 -59.80 -15.98 43.27
C GLY A 59 -59.94 -15.37 44.67
N VAL A 60 -59.52 -16.10 45.72
CA VAL A 60 -59.58 -15.62 47.11
C VAL A 60 -58.38 -14.69 47.36
N PRO A 61 -58.57 -13.46 47.86
CA PRO A 61 -57.47 -12.56 48.17
C PRO A 61 -56.54 -13.13 49.24
N CYS A 62 -55.27 -13.34 48.88
CA CYS A 62 -54.19 -13.71 49.79
C CYS A 62 -53.38 -12.48 50.18
N VAL A 63 -53.17 -12.31 51.49
CA VAL A 63 -52.33 -11.25 52.05
C VAL A 63 -51.03 -11.85 52.59
N SER A 64 -49.98 -11.03 52.71
CA SER A 64 -48.75 -11.47 53.37
C SER A 64 -48.99 -11.76 54.85
N SER A 65 -48.25 -12.71 55.40
CA SER A 65 -48.26 -13.01 56.84
C SER A 65 -47.63 -11.94 57.71
N SER A 66 -46.92 -10.96 57.13
CA SER A 66 -46.35 -9.83 57.86
C SER A 66 -46.35 -8.57 56.98
N PRO A 67 -46.78 -7.39 57.48
CA PRO A 67 -47.21 -7.06 58.84
C PRO A 67 -48.69 -7.41 59.12
N GLU A 68 -49.23 -7.00 60.27
CA GLU A 68 -50.67 -7.12 60.57
C GLU A 68 -51.56 -6.48 59.49
N VAL A 69 -52.71 -7.11 59.22
CA VAL A 69 -53.60 -6.71 58.12
C VAL A 69 -54.86 -6.06 58.68
N HIS A 70 -55.24 -4.92 58.11
CA HIS A 70 -56.42 -4.17 58.50
C HIS A 70 -57.54 -4.35 57.48
N ILE A 71 -58.67 -4.91 57.90
CA ILE A 71 -59.90 -4.96 57.12
C ILE A 71 -60.83 -3.85 57.61
N MET A 72 -61.16 -2.94 56.71
CA MET A 72 -62.10 -1.85 56.99
C MET A 72 -63.49 -2.27 56.54
N LEU A 73 -64.45 -2.28 57.46
CA LEU A 73 -65.83 -2.69 57.22
C LEU A 73 -66.74 -1.47 57.21
N THR A 74 -67.50 -1.28 56.13
CA THR A 74 -68.51 -0.21 56.06
C THR A 74 -69.82 -0.70 56.63
N VAL A 75 -70.33 -0.03 57.66
CA VAL A 75 -71.55 -0.43 58.36
C VAL A 75 -72.70 0.51 58.03
N HIS A 76 -73.83 -0.05 57.62
CA HIS A 76 -75.10 0.65 57.65
C HIS A 76 -75.64 0.63 59.09
N ASN A 77 -75.62 1.78 59.77
CA ASN A 77 -76.11 1.93 61.14
C ASN A 77 -76.95 3.22 61.25
N PRO A 78 -78.18 3.24 60.70
CA PRO A 78 -78.94 4.49 60.50
C PRO A 78 -79.45 5.12 61.80
N LYS A 79 -79.44 4.39 62.93
CA LYS A 79 -79.81 4.88 64.25
C LYS A 79 -78.62 4.99 65.22
N ASN A 80 -77.38 4.87 64.72
CA ASN A 80 -76.15 4.92 65.52
C ASN A 80 -76.18 4.01 66.76
N PHE A 81 -76.69 2.78 66.61
CA PHE A 81 -76.68 1.79 67.68
C PHE A 81 -75.25 1.62 68.22
N PRO A 82 -75.02 1.73 69.54
CA PRO A 82 -73.75 1.35 70.14
C PRO A 82 -73.57 -0.17 69.96
N LEU A 83 -72.50 -0.56 69.28
CA LEU A 83 -72.26 -1.96 68.94
C LEU A 83 -71.37 -2.62 70.00
N VAL A 84 -71.69 -3.85 70.37
CA VAL A 84 -70.85 -4.68 71.23
C VAL A 84 -69.63 -5.13 70.41
N MET A 85 -68.43 -4.83 70.92
CA MET A 85 -67.18 -5.37 70.39
C MET A 85 -66.83 -6.68 71.12
N PRO A 86 -66.25 -7.67 70.43
CA PRO A 86 -65.85 -8.91 71.07
C PRO A 86 -64.72 -8.65 72.09
N THR A 87 -64.68 -9.46 73.14
CA THR A 87 -63.58 -9.51 74.11
C THR A 87 -63.06 -10.94 74.23
N SER A 88 -61.84 -11.12 74.75
CA SER A 88 -61.23 -12.45 74.93
C SER A 88 -62.08 -13.45 75.73
N SER A 89 -62.97 -12.99 76.63
CA SER A 89 -63.84 -13.83 77.45
C SER A 89 -65.24 -14.10 76.85
N GLU A 90 -65.68 -13.31 75.85
CA GLU A 90 -67.03 -13.37 75.27
C GLU A 90 -67.04 -13.17 73.74
N SER A 91 -66.07 -13.74 73.02
CA SER A 91 -65.96 -13.56 71.56
C SER A 91 -66.97 -14.40 70.75
N ALA A 92 -67.54 -15.45 71.34
CA ALA A 92 -68.42 -16.40 70.67
C ALA A 92 -69.70 -15.71 70.15
N GLY A 93 -69.84 -15.66 68.81
CA GLY A 93 -71.02 -15.17 68.13
C GLY A 93 -71.01 -13.71 67.66
N ILE A 94 -69.86 -13.01 67.71
CA ILE A 94 -69.69 -11.71 67.02
C ILE A 94 -68.79 -11.87 65.78
N VAL A 95 -67.66 -12.56 65.92
CA VAL A 95 -66.77 -12.91 64.79
C VAL A 95 -66.54 -14.43 64.83
N GLU A 96 -66.96 -15.15 63.79
CA GLU A 96 -66.88 -16.61 63.72
C GLU A 96 -66.07 -17.06 62.51
N PHE A 97 -65.09 -17.95 62.71
CA PHE A 97 -64.28 -18.51 61.63
C PHE A 97 -64.67 -19.97 61.42
N LYS A 98 -65.75 -20.17 60.65
CA LYS A 98 -66.42 -21.48 60.52
C LYS A 98 -65.58 -22.54 59.80
N GLU A 99 -64.58 -22.11 59.05
CA GLU A 99 -63.70 -22.96 58.25
C GLU A 99 -62.45 -23.41 59.00
N LEU A 100 -62.21 -22.87 60.21
CA LEU A 100 -61.07 -23.24 61.06
C LEU A 100 -61.48 -24.29 62.09
N SER A 101 -60.59 -25.26 62.36
CA SER A 101 -60.82 -26.32 63.35
C SER A 101 -60.81 -25.79 64.79
N GLN A 102 -60.16 -24.66 65.03
CA GLN A 102 -60.13 -23.94 66.30
C GLN A 102 -60.51 -22.48 66.06
N GLN A 103 -61.46 -21.98 66.86
CA GLN A 103 -61.90 -20.59 66.78
C GLN A 103 -60.77 -19.64 67.25
N PRO A 104 -60.38 -18.64 66.44
CA PRO A 104 -59.34 -17.68 66.82
C PRO A 104 -59.71 -16.86 68.06
N THR A 105 -58.70 -16.59 68.90
CA THR A 105 -58.84 -15.77 70.12
C THR A 105 -58.77 -14.27 69.81
N GLU A 106 -59.75 -13.49 70.26
CA GLU A 106 -59.72 -12.02 70.23
C GLU A 106 -58.55 -11.48 71.07
N GLY A 107 -57.93 -10.37 70.63
CA GLY A 107 -56.74 -9.77 71.25
C GLY A 107 -55.43 -10.39 70.77
N THR A 108 -55.37 -11.72 70.65
CA THR A 108 -54.18 -12.45 70.18
C THR A 108 -54.16 -12.63 68.67
N HIS A 109 -55.26 -13.10 68.08
CA HIS A 109 -55.32 -13.45 66.65
C HIS A 109 -55.98 -12.36 65.81
N TYR A 110 -57.03 -11.75 66.34
CA TYR A 110 -57.70 -10.61 65.70
C TYR A 110 -58.20 -9.61 66.74
N VAL A 111 -58.42 -8.37 66.30
CA VAL A 111 -59.11 -7.34 67.09
C VAL A 111 -60.17 -6.70 66.22
N LEU A 112 -61.43 -6.69 66.68
CA LEU A 112 -62.52 -5.95 66.03
C LEU A 112 -62.86 -4.72 66.86
N GLY A 113 -62.68 -3.53 66.27
CA GLY A 113 -63.00 -2.26 66.92
C GLY A 113 -63.94 -1.39 66.08
N GLN A 114 -64.76 -0.59 66.75
CA GLN A 114 -65.55 0.45 66.10
C GLN A 114 -64.73 1.74 66.02
N THR A 115 -64.50 2.22 64.79
CA THR A 115 -63.70 3.43 64.54
C THR A 115 -64.56 4.67 64.29
N ALA A 116 -65.81 4.46 63.86
CA ALA A 116 -66.86 5.46 63.74
C ALA A 116 -68.24 4.76 63.75
N PRO A 117 -69.37 5.49 63.93
CA PRO A 117 -70.70 4.87 63.97
C PRO A 117 -71.04 3.97 62.76
N GLY A 118 -70.51 4.29 61.58
CA GLY A 118 -70.67 3.52 60.34
C GLY A 118 -69.41 2.77 59.88
N ARG A 119 -68.41 2.55 60.74
CA ARG A 119 -67.14 1.91 60.34
C ARG A 119 -66.53 1.04 61.43
N LEU A 120 -66.23 -0.21 61.09
CA LEU A 120 -65.47 -1.13 61.93
C LEU A 120 -64.11 -1.41 61.31
N LYS A 121 -63.12 -1.71 62.16
CA LYS A 121 -61.78 -2.15 61.77
C LYS A 121 -61.55 -3.53 62.38
N LEU A 122 -61.43 -4.54 61.53
CA LEU A 122 -61.00 -5.87 61.90
C LEU A 122 -59.51 -5.98 61.59
N THR A 123 -58.68 -6.14 62.62
CA THR A 123 -57.23 -6.30 62.47
C THR A 123 -56.88 -7.77 62.64
N TYR A 124 -56.29 -8.38 61.63
CA TYR A 124 -55.67 -9.70 61.74
C TYR A 124 -54.24 -9.50 62.22
N LYS A 125 -53.91 -10.11 63.36
CA LYS A 125 -52.58 -10.00 63.94
C LYS A 125 -51.59 -10.86 63.16
N GLU A 126 -50.35 -10.39 63.11
CA GLU A 126 -49.26 -11.07 62.41
C GLU A 126 -49.16 -12.55 62.80
N ALA A 127 -49.19 -12.86 64.11
CA ALA A 127 -49.14 -14.25 64.60
C ALA A 127 -50.26 -15.15 64.04
N PHE A 128 -51.45 -14.60 63.78
CA PHE A 128 -52.58 -15.34 63.20
C PHE A 128 -52.42 -15.57 61.71
N LEU A 129 -51.96 -14.55 60.98
CA LEU A 129 -51.67 -14.70 59.55
C LEU A 129 -50.54 -15.73 59.35
N GLN A 130 -49.48 -15.61 60.15
CA GLN A 130 -48.34 -16.52 60.20
C GLN A 130 -48.71 -17.98 60.44
N GLU A 131 -49.71 -18.27 61.28
CA GLU A 131 -50.15 -19.64 61.55
C GLU A 131 -50.68 -20.36 60.29
N TYR A 132 -51.30 -19.61 59.39
CA TYR A 132 -51.96 -20.11 58.18
C TYR A 132 -51.24 -19.72 56.88
N GLU A 133 -49.96 -19.36 56.98
CA GLU A 133 -49.11 -19.04 55.83
C GLU A 133 -49.07 -20.19 54.81
N GLN A 134 -48.82 -19.88 53.53
CA GLN A 134 -48.94 -20.81 52.39
C GLN A 134 -50.40 -21.23 52.12
N GLY A 135 -51.37 -20.41 52.54
CA GLY A 135 -52.79 -20.64 52.27
C GLY A 135 -53.36 -21.87 52.97
N SER A 136 -52.75 -22.35 54.06
CA SER A 136 -53.10 -23.62 54.70
C SER A 136 -54.49 -23.65 55.37
N GLY A 137 -55.19 -22.52 55.41
CA GLY A 137 -56.58 -22.42 55.85
C GLY A 137 -57.26 -21.13 55.38
N SER A 138 -58.58 -21.16 55.28
CA SER A 138 -59.39 -19.97 54.97
C SER A 138 -59.61 -19.13 56.23
N LEU A 139 -59.18 -17.88 56.21
CA LEU A 139 -59.33 -16.94 57.33
C LEU A 139 -60.63 -16.12 57.20
N ASN A 140 -61.69 -16.76 56.71
CA ASN A 140 -62.96 -16.12 56.38
C ASN A 140 -63.76 -15.83 57.66
N PRO A 141 -63.97 -14.56 58.06
CA PRO A 141 -64.75 -14.25 59.24
C PRO A 141 -66.23 -14.15 58.85
N THR A 142 -67.12 -14.68 59.67
CA THR A 142 -68.55 -14.36 59.64
C THR A 142 -68.85 -13.42 60.79
N ILE A 143 -69.23 -12.19 60.47
CA ILE A 143 -69.45 -11.14 61.46
C ILE A 143 -70.94 -10.93 61.69
N THR A 144 -71.35 -10.99 62.95
CA THR A 144 -72.71 -10.75 63.42
C THR A 144 -72.71 -9.52 64.32
N LEU A 145 -73.41 -8.45 63.92
CA LEU A 145 -73.49 -7.24 64.72
C LEU A 145 -74.48 -7.43 65.88
N LYS A 146 -74.11 -6.95 67.07
CA LYS A 146 -74.95 -6.92 68.27
C LYS A 146 -74.95 -5.50 68.85
N ALA A 147 -76.09 -5.01 69.29
CA ALA A 147 -76.20 -3.73 69.99
C ALA A 147 -76.08 -3.91 71.51
N THR A 148 -75.61 -2.89 72.23
CA THR A 148 -75.45 -2.95 73.71
C THR A 148 -76.77 -3.08 74.47
N ASP A 149 -77.90 -2.83 73.82
CA ASP A 149 -79.25 -3.05 74.37
C ASP A 149 -79.72 -4.52 74.30
N GLY A 150 -78.84 -5.44 73.85
CA GLY A 150 -79.08 -6.89 73.81
C GLY A 150 -79.60 -7.40 72.47
N ARG A 151 -79.84 -6.53 71.48
CA ARG A 151 -80.32 -6.94 70.16
C ARG A 151 -79.22 -7.59 69.32
N VAL A 152 -79.57 -8.66 68.60
CA VAL A 152 -78.72 -9.31 67.60
C VAL A 152 -79.28 -9.01 66.21
N PHE A 153 -78.45 -8.46 65.32
CA PHE A 153 -78.86 -8.20 63.93
C PHE A 153 -78.63 -9.46 63.09
N LYS A 154 -79.70 -9.95 62.43
CA LYS A 154 -79.69 -11.26 61.74
C LYS A 154 -78.83 -11.31 60.49
N LYS A 155 -78.54 -10.16 59.87
CA LYS A 155 -77.76 -10.08 58.63
C LYS A 155 -76.27 -10.17 58.95
N THR A 156 -75.71 -11.36 58.77
CA THR A 156 -74.27 -11.62 58.91
C THR A 156 -73.51 -11.20 57.65
N TYR A 157 -72.21 -10.93 57.79
CA TYR A 157 -71.33 -10.60 56.66
C TYR A 157 -70.10 -11.50 56.67
N THR A 158 -69.82 -12.14 55.54
CA THR A 158 -68.69 -13.04 55.35
C THR A 158 -67.90 -12.62 54.13
N PHE A 159 -66.58 -12.62 54.22
CA PHE A 159 -65.69 -12.36 53.09
C PHE A 159 -64.50 -13.31 53.10
N GLY A 160 -63.94 -13.53 51.90
CA GLY A 160 -62.83 -14.43 51.67
C GLY A 160 -61.48 -13.77 51.92
N ILE A 161 -60.62 -14.38 52.72
CA ILE A 161 -59.22 -13.97 52.87
C ILE A 161 -58.37 -15.16 53.31
N LYS A 162 -57.16 -15.29 52.75
CA LYS A 162 -56.15 -16.26 53.17
C LYS A 162 -54.84 -15.53 53.53
N SER A 163 -54.01 -16.15 54.37
CA SER A 163 -52.62 -15.73 54.51
C SER A 163 -51.77 -16.54 53.55
N ASN A 164 -51.19 -15.88 52.55
CA ASN A 164 -50.19 -16.48 51.70
C ASN A 164 -49.34 -15.36 51.08
N THR A 165 -48.08 -15.26 51.48
CA THR A 165 -47.19 -14.20 51.05
C THR A 165 -46.83 -14.40 49.59
N PRO A 166 -47.13 -13.41 48.72
CA PRO A 166 -46.74 -13.49 47.33
C PRO A 166 -45.24 -13.73 47.16
N PRO A 167 -44.81 -14.63 46.27
CA PRO A 167 -43.41 -14.79 45.95
C PRO A 167 -42.76 -13.46 45.51
N PRO A 168 -41.47 -13.23 45.81
CA PRO A 168 -40.78 -12.01 45.40
C PRO A 168 -40.67 -11.92 43.87
N GLU A 169 -40.58 -10.69 43.34
CA GLU A 169 -40.28 -10.46 41.92
C GLU A 169 -38.90 -11.07 41.57
N PRO A 170 -38.79 -11.97 40.57
CA PRO A 170 -37.50 -12.52 40.20
C PRO A 170 -36.64 -11.48 39.47
N ALA A 171 -35.34 -11.43 39.75
CA ALA A 171 -34.44 -10.55 38.99
C ALA A 171 -34.04 -11.21 37.66
N VAL A 172 -34.11 -10.48 36.54
CA VAL A 172 -33.78 -11.02 35.21
C VAL A 172 -32.69 -10.22 34.51
N VAL A 173 -31.67 -10.92 33.99
CA VAL A 173 -30.60 -10.34 33.17
C VAL A 173 -30.52 -11.05 31.83
N LEU A 174 -30.45 -10.27 30.74
CA LEU A 174 -30.30 -10.80 29.39
C LEU A 174 -28.83 -11.12 29.08
N ALA A 175 -28.58 -12.32 28.58
CA ALA A 175 -27.26 -12.83 28.21
C ALA A 175 -27.23 -13.41 26.79
N LYS A 176 -26.01 -13.61 26.26
CA LYS A 176 -25.72 -14.26 24.98
C LYS A 176 -24.90 -15.52 25.21
N GLN A 177 -25.26 -16.60 24.52
CA GLN A 177 -24.43 -17.81 24.40
C GLN A 177 -23.83 -17.87 22.99
N THR A 178 -22.52 -17.75 22.88
CA THR A 178 -21.78 -17.88 21.61
C THR A 178 -21.12 -19.26 21.52
N ASN A 179 -21.55 -20.07 20.55
CA ASN A 179 -20.94 -21.38 20.30
C ASN A 179 -19.93 -21.28 19.15
N ALA A 180 -18.86 -22.09 19.21
CA ALA A 180 -17.98 -22.27 18.05
C ALA A 180 -18.77 -22.91 16.89
N TYR A 181 -18.55 -22.42 15.68
CA TYR A 181 -19.20 -22.90 14.45
C TYR A 181 -19.07 -24.43 14.32
N PRO A 182 -20.13 -25.20 13.97
CA PRO A 182 -21.38 -24.79 13.30
C PRO A 182 -22.62 -24.66 14.20
N LEU A 183 -22.47 -24.46 15.52
CA LEU A 183 -23.61 -24.46 16.43
C LEU A 183 -24.31 -23.08 16.53
N PRO A 184 -25.65 -23.02 16.50
CA PRO A 184 -26.38 -21.75 16.58
C PRO A 184 -26.19 -21.08 17.96
N SER A 185 -26.02 -19.76 17.94
CA SER A 185 -25.91 -18.88 19.12
C SER A 185 -27.30 -18.32 19.49
N TYR A 186 -27.64 -18.23 20.77
CA TYR A 186 -28.99 -17.82 21.25
C TYR A 186 -28.92 -16.80 22.39
N TYR A 187 -30.00 -16.03 22.58
CA TYR A 187 -30.21 -15.23 23.79
C TYR A 187 -30.66 -16.13 24.95
N VAL A 188 -30.24 -15.79 26.17
CA VAL A 188 -30.54 -16.52 27.40
C VAL A 188 -31.02 -15.53 28.47
N LEU A 189 -32.13 -15.85 29.14
CA LEU A 189 -32.58 -15.10 30.33
C LEU A 189 -31.97 -15.75 31.56
N CYS A 190 -31.16 -15.00 32.30
CA CYS A 190 -30.66 -15.41 33.61
C CYS A 190 -31.66 -14.90 34.66
N ILE A 191 -32.45 -15.80 35.23
CA ILE A 191 -33.50 -15.50 36.22
C ILE A 191 -32.95 -15.86 37.60
N ASP A 192 -32.62 -14.85 38.40
CA ASP A 192 -32.13 -14.97 39.76
C ASP A 192 -33.30 -14.94 40.74
N THR A 193 -33.50 -16.04 41.48
CA THR A 193 -34.60 -16.22 42.44
C THR A 193 -34.11 -16.32 43.89
N LYS A 194 -32.89 -15.85 44.18
CA LYS A 194 -32.28 -15.92 45.53
C LYS A 194 -33.14 -15.30 46.63
N ASP A 195 -34.01 -14.34 46.28
CA ASP A 195 -34.84 -13.63 47.25
C ASP A 195 -35.97 -14.50 47.82
N LEU A 196 -36.24 -15.68 47.23
CA LEU A 196 -37.09 -16.72 47.83
C LEU A 196 -36.59 -17.19 49.20
N VAL A 197 -35.28 -17.04 49.47
CA VAL A 197 -34.66 -17.40 50.76
C VAL A 197 -34.18 -16.18 51.54
N ALA A 198 -33.94 -15.05 50.88
CA ALA A 198 -33.62 -13.80 51.59
C ALA A 198 -34.82 -13.21 52.35
N SER A 199 -36.06 -13.61 52.01
CA SER A 199 -37.27 -13.31 52.80
C SER A 199 -37.42 -14.14 54.09
N SER A 200 -36.31 -14.68 54.62
CA SER A 200 -36.19 -15.67 55.70
C SER A 200 -36.82 -15.29 57.06
N ALA A 201 -38.14 -15.17 57.14
CA ALA A 201 -38.85 -15.48 58.36
C ALA A 201 -39.21 -16.97 58.31
N ILE A 202 -38.64 -17.76 59.23
CA ILE A 202 -39.23 -19.07 59.53
C ILE A 202 -40.46 -18.77 60.36
N VAL A 203 -41.62 -19.11 59.81
CA VAL A 203 -42.90 -18.89 60.44
C VAL A 203 -43.47 -20.25 60.78
N ASN A 204 -43.71 -20.50 62.07
CA ASN A 204 -44.26 -21.76 62.56
C ASN A 204 -43.49 -23.02 62.06
N GLY A 205 -42.16 -22.92 61.94
CA GLY A 205 -41.29 -24.03 61.52
C GLY A 205 -41.20 -24.27 60.00
N LYS A 206 -41.77 -23.40 59.16
CA LYS A 206 -41.68 -23.44 57.69
C LYS A 206 -41.10 -22.13 57.14
N TYR A 207 -40.45 -22.15 55.98
CA TYR A 207 -40.11 -20.89 55.30
C TYR A 207 -41.33 -20.39 54.53
N ILE A 208 -41.47 -19.06 54.43
CA ILE A 208 -42.60 -18.39 53.80
C ILE A 208 -42.95 -19.01 52.42
N HIS A 209 -41.98 -19.23 51.54
CA HIS A 209 -42.21 -19.70 50.16
C HIS A 209 -41.86 -21.18 49.91
N ASP A 210 -41.93 -22.07 50.91
CA ASP A 210 -41.67 -23.51 50.70
C ASP A 210 -42.62 -24.16 49.69
N ASP A 211 -43.76 -23.54 49.45
CA ASP A 211 -44.81 -23.94 48.52
C ASP A 211 -44.58 -23.40 47.10
N ILE A 212 -43.43 -22.77 46.80
CA ILE A 212 -43.10 -22.36 45.44
C ILE A 212 -43.14 -23.55 44.48
N ALA A 213 -43.93 -23.42 43.40
CA ALA A 213 -44.27 -24.54 42.53
C ALA A 213 -43.89 -24.30 41.07
N TYR A 214 -43.90 -23.05 40.60
CA TYR A 214 -43.66 -22.74 39.19
C TYR A 214 -42.86 -21.46 38.97
N VAL A 215 -42.08 -21.46 37.89
CA VAL A 215 -41.71 -20.24 37.16
C VAL A 215 -42.53 -20.20 35.88
N THR A 216 -43.18 -19.08 35.63
CA THR A 216 -43.97 -18.86 34.40
C THR A 216 -43.24 -17.87 33.51
N ILE A 217 -42.99 -18.24 32.26
CA ILE A 217 -42.35 -17.40 31.24
C ILE A 217 -43.30 -17.28 30.05
N ASN A 218 -43.74 -16.07 29.73
CA ASN A 218 -44.72 -15.79 28.67
C ASN A 218 -45.98 -16.68 28.75
N GLY A 219 -46.49 -16.89 29.96
CA GLY A 219 -47.67 -17.71 30.23
C GLY A 219 -47.43 -19.22 30.25
N THR A 220 -46.23 -19.70 29.94
CA THR A 220 -45.87 -21.13 30.06
C THR A 220 -45.28 -21.40 31.44
N SER A 221 -45.89 -22.29 32.22
CA SER A 221 -45.43 -22.67 33.56
C SER A 221 -44.47 -23.85 33.52
N TYR A 222 -43.39 -23.74 34.30
CA TYR A 222 -42.37 -24.77 34.46
C TYR A 222 -42.22 -25.11 35.94
N ASN A 223 -42.20 -26.41 36.26
CA ASN A 223 -42.12 -26.87 37.65
C ASN A 223 -40.85 -26.39 38.36
N LEU A 224 -41.02 -25.97 39.60
CA LEU A 224 -39.98 -25.70 40.58
C LEU A 224 -40.31 -26.46 41.85
N LYS A 225 -39.27 -26.97 42.50
CA LYS A 225 -39.39 -27.51 43.85
C LYS A 225 -38.15 -27.18 44.66
N MET A 226 -38.34 -26.55 45.82
CA MET A 226 -37.26 -26.30 46.77
C MET A 226 -36.67 -27.61 47.31
N ASN A 227 -35.37 -27.61 47.58
CA ASN A 227 -34.71 -28.73 48.23
C ASN A 227 -34.93 -28.71 49.75
N ASN A 228 -34.78 -29.87 50.41
CA ASN A 228 -34.99 -30.00 51.85
C ASN A 228 -34.01 -29.15 52.70
N ALA A 229 -32.91 -28.67 52.11
CA ALA A 229 -31.92 -27.82 52.78
C ALA A 229 -32.22 -26.32 52.60
N HIS A 230 -33.25 -25.96 51.83
CA HIS A 230 -33.67 -24.60 51.48
C HIS A 230 -32.52 -23.72 50.98
N ASN A 231 -31.57 -24.32 50.27
CA ASN A 231 -30.41 -23.64 49.68
C ASN A 231 -30.36 -23.76 48.14
N GLY A 232 -31.45 -24.25 47.54
CA GLY A 232 -31.66 -24.31 46.10
C GLY A 232 -32.91 -25.12 45.73
N PHE A 233 -33.03 -25.44 44.44
CA PHE A 233 -34.10 -26.29 43.93
C PHE A 233 -33.65 -27.76 43.80
N ILE A 234 -34.50 -28.70 44.24
CA ILE A 234 -34.33 -30.14 43.99
C ILE A 234 -34.88 -30.53 42.62
N GLU A 235 -35.92 -29.84 42.15
CA GLU A 235 -36.47 -29.97 40.80
C GLU A 235 -36.33 -28.61 40.12
N LYS A 236 -35.37 -28.51 39.20
CA LYS A 236 -35.30 -27.42 38.23
C LYS A 236 -36.06 -27.85 36.96
N PRO A 237 -36.54 -26.89 36.14
CA PRO A 237 -37.15 -27.23 34.87
C PRO A 237 -36.17 -28.01 33.98
N ALA A 238 -36.42 -29.30 33.76
CA ALA A 238 -35.57 -30.15 32.91
C ALA A 238 -36.15 -30.28 31.49
N THR A 239 -36.20 -29.16 30.76
CA THR A 239 -36.68 -29.10 29.37
C THR A 239 -35.59 -28.57 28.45
N GLU A 240 -35.72 -28.75 27.13
CA GLU A 240 -34.81 -28.17 26.13
C GLU A 240 -34.71 -26.62 26.23
N SER A 241 -35.67 -25.99 26.91
CA SER A 241 -35.72 -24.54 27.11
C SER A 241 -34.85 -24.03 28.27
N PHE A 242 -34.20 -24.90 29.06
CA PHE A 242 -33.32 -24.49 30.15
C PHE A 242 -31.91 -25.05 30.00
N LEU A 243 -30.90 -24.21 30.22
CA LEU A 243 -29.51 -24.63 30.30
C LEU A 243 -29.19 -25.15 31.70
N GLU A 244 -28.31 -26.14 31.78
CA GLU A 244 -27.87 -26.75 33.04
C GLU A 244 -27.15 -25.73 33.95
N ASN A 245 -26.34 -24.84 33.37
CA ASN A 245 -25.63 -23.78 34.07
C ASN A 245 -25.32 -22.60 33.12
N GLY A 246 -24.80 -21.50 33.68
CA GLY A 246 -24.47 -20.27 32.96
C GLY A 246 -23.05 -20.20 32.37
N THR A 247 -22.35 -21.34 32.24
CA THR A 247 -20.96 -21.34 31.74
C THR A 247 -20.90 -20.81 30.30
N GLY A 248 -20.01 -19.86 30.03
CA GLY A 248 -19.81 -19.28 28.70
C GLY A 248 -20.84 -18.24 28.28
N LEU A 249 -21.71 -17.79 29.20
CA LEU A 249 -22.62 -16.68 28.94
C LEU A 249 -21.92 -15.32 29.06
N MET A 250 -22.31 -14.37 28.21
CA MET A 250 -21.89 -12.97 28.28
C MET A 250 -23.11 -12.05 28.44
N ALA A 251 -23.05 -11.07 29.33
CA ALA A 251 -24.15 -10.12 29.52
C ALA A 251 -24.40 -9.28 28.25
N VAL A 252 -25.66 -8.89 28.03
CA VAL A 252 -26.02 -7.89 27.01
C VAL A 252 -25.95 -6.49 27.62
N GLY A 253 -25.18 -5.60 26.98
CA GLY A 253 -25.02 -4.22 27.44
C GLY A 253 -24.09 -4.12 28.66
N SER A 254 -24.40 -3.21 29.59
CA SER A 254 -23.61 -2.94 30.80
C SER A 254 -24.05 -3.71 32.04
N ALA A 255 -25.04 -4.60 31.92
CA ALA A 255 -25.53 -5.38 33.05
C ALA A 255 -24.49 -6.42 33.51
N GLN A 256 -24.47 -6.74 34.79
CA GLN A 256 -23.66 -7.83 35.32
C GLN A 256 -24.50 -9.12 35.36
N LEU A 257 -23.90 -10.24 34.95
CA LEU A 257 -24.54 -11.55 35.12
C LEU A 257 -24.69 -11.88 36.61
N PRO A 258 -25.79 -12.53 37.01
CA PRO A 258 -25.93 -13.00 38.38
C PRO A 258 -24.84 -14.02 38.71
N THR A 259 -24.38 -14.03 39.96
CA THR A 259 -23.41 -15.02 40.44
C THR A 259 -24.03 -16.41 40.35
N ALA A 260 -23.32 -17.34 39.69
CA ALA A 260 -23.81 -18.71 39.52
C ALA A 260 -24.12 -19.35 40.88
N SER A 261 -25.36 -19.78 41.07
CA SER A 261 -25.83 -20.41 42.30
C SER A 261 -27.00 -21.36 42.01
N PRO A 262 -27.40 -22.20 42.99
CA PRO A 262 -28.59 -23.04 42.87
C PRO A 262 -29.89 -22.25 42.60
N TRP A 263 -29.91 -20.94 42.88
CA TRP A 263 -31.04 -20.02 42.69
C TRP A 263 -31.16 -19.40 41.30
N VAL A 264 -30.17 -19.60 40.42
CA VAL A 264 -30.24 -19.04 39.07
C VAL A 264 -30.79 -20.09 38.10
N LEU A 265 -31.81 -19.69 37.33
CA LEU A 265 -32.38 -20.44 36.23
C LEU A 265 -31.93 -19.79 34.90
N TYR A 266 -31.51 -20.62 33.94
CA TYR A 266 -31.00 -20.15 32.65
C TYR A 266 -31.95 -20.54 31.53
N TYR A 267 -32.90 -19.66 31.20
CA TYR A 267 -33.88 -19.93 30.16
C TYR A 267 -33.30 -19.64 28.77
N LYS A 268 -33.09 -20.68 27.96
CA LYS A 268 -32.66 -20.59 26.58
C LYS A 268 -33.83 -20.14 25.72
N THR A 269 -33.72 -18.93 25.15
CA THR A 269 -34.74 -18.43 24.22
C THR A 269 -34.63 -19.13 22.86
N ASN A 270 -35.73 -19.16 22.12
CA ASN A 270 -35.73 -19.60 20.71
C ASN A 270 -35.16 -18.53 19.75
N ILE A 271 -34.73 -17.37 20.28
CA ILE A 271 -34.24 -16.25 19.49
C ILE A 271 -32.75 -16.46 19.21
N LYS A 272 -32.44 -16.76 17.95
CA LYS A 272 -31.08 -16.88 17.45
C LYS A 272 -30.40 -15.52 17.46
N ILE A 273 -29.11 -15.49 17.78
CA ILE A 273 -28.27 -14.29 17.64
C ILE A 273 -27.95 -14.14 16.14
N ARG A 274 -28.83 -13.45 15.44
CA ARG A 274 -28.76 -13.05 14.02
C ARG A 274 -29.69 -11.84 13.82
N ASP A 275 -29.63 -11.24 12.66
CA ASP A 275 -30.43 -10.06 12.35
C ASP A 275 -31.90 -10.38 12.03
N SER A 276 -32.71 -9.32 12.00
CA SER A 276 -34.17 -9.35 11.85
C SER A 276 -34.92 -10.04 13.00
N ASN A 277 -34.32 -10.06 14.20
CA ASN A 277 -35.08 -10.46 15.37
C ASN A 277 -36.19 -9.42 15.64
N PRO A 278 -37.46 -9.84 15.74
CA PRO A 278 -38.51 -8.93 16.17
C PRO A 278 -38.24 -8.50 17.62
N LEU A 279 -38.70 -7.29 17.97
CA LEU A 279 -38.77 -6.87 19.37
C LEU A 279 -39.54 -7.95 20.15
N THR A 280 -38.85 -8.65 21.04
CA THR A 280 -39.42 -9.78 21.78
C THR A 280 -39.33 -9.48 23.26
N THR A 281 -40.48 -9.48 23.93
CA THR A 281 -40.58 -9.24 25.37
C THR A 281 -40.89 -10.54 26.08
N TYR A 282 -40.14 -10.82 27.15
CA TYR A 282 -40.37 -11.92 28.07
C TYR A 282 -40.93 -11.38 29.37
N ARG A 283 -42.05 -11.96 29.81
CA ARG A 283 -42.73 -11.69 31.08
C ARG A 283 -42.55 -12.90 31.99
N ILE A 284 -41.98 -12.70 33.16
CA ILE A 284 -41.58 -13.75 34.10
C ILE A 284 -42.27 -13.53 35.44
N THR A 285 -42.92 -14.58 35.96
CA THR A 285 -43.50 -14.59 37.32
C THR A 285 -43.11 -15.89 38.04
N LEU A 286 -43.07 -15.83 39.36
CA LEU A 286 -43.02 -16.99 40.24
C LEU A 286 -44.43 -17.27 40.76
N ARG A 287 -44.79 -18.54 40.90
CA ARG A 287 -46.10 -18.96 41.39
C ARG A 287 -45.96 -20.07 42.40
N ASP A 288 -46.65 -19.95 43.52
CA ASP A 288 -46.75 -21.02 44.50
C ASP A 288 -47.80 -22.08 44.13
N LYS A 289 -47.98 -23.06 45.02
CA LYS A 289 -48.88 -24.18 44.83
C LYS A 289 -50.36 -23.81 44.89
N GLU A 290 -50.72 -22.78 45.66
CA GLU A 290 -52.09 -22.29 45.78
C GLU A 290 -52.45 -21.29 44.66
N GLY A 291 -51.48 -20.88 43.87
CA GLY A 291 -51.66 -20.06 42.67
C GLY A 291 -51.34 -18.58 42.86
N VAL A 292 -50.79 -18.17 44.01
CA VAL A 292 -50.41 -16.77 44.24
C VAL A 292 -49.14 -16.47 43.44
N VAL A 293 -49.16 -15.33 42.72
CA VAL A 293 -48.11 -14.95 41.76
C VAL A 293 -47.28 -13.77 42.25
N SER A 294 -45.98 -13.78 41.95
CA SER A 294 -45.10 -12.63 42.16
C SER A 294 -45.49 -11.41 41.31
N ASP A 295 -44.84 -10.27 41.55
CA ASP A 295 -44.77 -9.23 40.52
C ASP A 295 -44.07 -9.75 39.27
N GLU A 296 -44.41 -9.12 38.15
CA GLU A 296 -43.93 -9.53 36.84
C GLU A 296 -42.59 -8.86 36.51
N ALA A 297 -41.55 -9.67 36.34
CA ALA A 297 -40.28 -9.21 35.81
C ALA A 297 -40.30 -9.21 34.28
N VAL A 298 -39.71 -8.18 33.67
CA VAL A 298 -39.71 -7.99 32.21
C VAL A 298 -38.29 -7.93 31.65
N ALA A 299 -38.03 -8.73 30.61
CA ALA A 299 -36.80 -8.67 29.82
C ALA A 299 -37.10 -8.51 28.33
N THR A 300 -36.44 -7.56 27.66
CA THR A 300 -36.69 -7.26 26.24
C THR A 300 -35.45 -7.51 25.39
N ILE A 301 -35.62 -8.26 24.30
CA ILE A 301 -34.65 -8.37 23.22
C ILE A 301 -35.01 -7.32 22.17
N ALA A 302 -34.12 -6.35 21.93
CA ALA A 302 -34.33 -5.27 20.97
C ALA A 302 -34.38 -5.76 19.50
N ALA A 303 -35.08 -5.01 18.64
CA ALA A 303 -35.12 -5.29 17.21
C ALA A 303 -33.74 -5.04 16.55
N SER A 304 -33.39 -5.85 15.54
CA SER A 304 -32.17 -5.71 14.72
C SER A 304 -32.53 -5.48 13.23
N GLY A 305 -31.83 -4.57 12.55
CA GLY A 305 -32.04 -4.28 11.11
C GLY A 305 -31.45 -5.37 10.20
N PRO A 306 -31.75 -5.41 8.88
CA PRO A 306 -31.24 -6.45 8.00
C PRO A 306 -29.71 -6.37 7.84
N THR A 307 -29.04 -7.51 7.85
CA THR A 307 -27.65 -7.65 7.42
C THR A 307 -27.54 -8.17 6.00
N HIS A 308 -26.40 -7.90 5.38
CA HIS A 308 -26.04 -8.38 4.07
C HIS A 308 -24.64 -8.96 4.09
N THR A 309 -24.46 -10.08 3.39
CA THR A 309 -23.17 -10.77 3.30
C THR A 309 -22.22 -9.96 2.42
N VAL A 310 -21.04 -9.65 2.97
CA VAL A 310 -19.96 -8.97 2.24
C VAL A 310 -18.86 -9.98 1.96
N THR A 311 -18.68 -10.31 0.67
CA THR A 311 -17.60 -11.15 0.16
C THR A 311 -16.54 -10.25 -0.46
N PHE A 312 -15.27 -10.63 -0.38
CA PHE A 312 -14.21 -9.92 -1.08
C PHE A 312 -13.13 -10.86 -1.61
N SER A 313 -12.51 -10.45 -2.72
CA SER A 313 -11.50 -11.24 -3.43
C SER A 313 -10.47 -10.38 -4.17
N VAL A 314 -9.38 -11.01 -4.61
CA VAL A 314 -8.30 -10.41 -5.40
C VAL A 314 -8.32 -11.00 -6.81
N GLU A 315 -8.19 -10.15 -7.84
CA GLU A 315 -8.16 -10.55 -9.25
C GLU A 315 -6.92 -9.99 -9.99
N GLY A 316 -6.42 -10.72 -10.99
CA GLY A 316 -5.53 -10.17 -12.01
C GLY A 316 -4.08 -9.86 -11.58
N GLY A 317 -3.65 -10.29 -10.40
CA GLY A 317 -2.28 -10.12 -9.93
C GLY A 317 -2.04 -10.62 -8.50
N THR A 318 -0.89 -10.26 -7.93
CA THR A 318 -0.48 -10.63 -6.58
C THR A 318 -0.62 -9.45 -5.60
N GLY A 319 -1.16 -9.75 -4.42
CA GLY A 319 -1.34 -8.79 -3.33
C GLY A 319 -2.28 -9.33 -2.27
N MET A 320 -2.45 -8.58 -1.19
CA MET A 320 -3.35 -8.91 -0.09
C MET A 320 -4.53 -7.95 -0.05
N LEU A 321 -5.67 -8.42 0.46
CA LEU A 321 -6.86 -7.61 0.70
C LEU A 321 -7.38 -7.87 2.11
N LYS A 322 -7.55 -6.80 2.87
CA LYS A 322 -8.17 -6.80 4.20
C LYS A 322 -9.45 -5.98 4.19
N ALA A 323 -10.36 -6.26 5.10
CA ALA A 323 -11.60 -5.52 5.27
C ALA A 323 -11.89 -5.27 6.76
N GLU A 324 -12.41 -4.10 7.09
CA GLU A 324 -12.74 -3.68 8.45
C GLU A 324 -14.12 -3.01 8.51
N VAL A 325 -14.83 -3.25 9.60
CA VAL A 325 -16.09 -2.56 9.95
C VAL A 325 -15.94 -1.97 11.34
N ASN A 326 -16.14 -0.65 11.47
CA ASN A 326 -15.95 0.11 12.72
C ASN A 326 -14.59 -0.17 13.42
N GLY A 327 -13.52 -0.35 12.63
CA GLY A 327 -12.17 -0.61 13.14
C GLY A 327 -11.91 -2.05 13.58
N THR A 328 -12.81 -3.00 13.29
CA THR A 328 -12.61 -4.44 13.54
C THR A 328 -12.43 -5.17 12.22
N GLU A 329 -11.36 -5.96 12.09
CA GLU A 329 -11.07 -6.78 10.90
C GLU A 329 -12.12 -7.89 10.73
N ILE A 330 -12.63 -8.05 9.51
CA ILE A 330 -13.61 -9.07 9.13
C ILE A 330 -13.04 -10.01 8.07
N HIS A 331 -13.61 -11.20 7.97
CA HIS A 331 -13.27 -12.18 6.93
C HIS A 331 -14.27 -12.12 5.76
N SER A 332 -13.89 -12.67 4.61
CA SER A 332 -14.76 -12.74 3.43
C SER A 332 -15.98 -13.61 3.72
N GLY A 333 -17.18 -13.12 3.40
CA GLY A 333 -18.45 -13.76 3.73
C GLY A 333 -19.06 -13.33 5.06
N TYR A 334 -18.54 -12.27 5.69
CA TYR A 334 -19.07 -11.72 6.94
C TYR A 334 -20.36 -10.91 6.69
N ASP A 335 -21.35 -11.07 7.57
CA ASP A 335 -22.61 -10.35 7.50
C ASP A 335 -22.49 -8.96 8.15
N VAL A 336 -22.86 -7.91 7.41
CA VAL A 336 -22.73 -6.51 7.83
C VAL A 336 -24.07 -5.79 7.77
N GLU A 337 -24.38 -4.99 8.80
CA GLU A 337 -25.68 -4.31 8.90
C GLU A 337 -25.87 -3.34 7.72
N LYS A 338 -27.08 -3.33 7.16
CA LYS A 338 -27.45 -2.41 6.09
C LYS A 338 -27.19 -0.95 6.53
N GLY A 339 -26.53 -0.20 5.65
CA GLY A 339 -26.14 1.20 5.85
C GLY A 339 -24.79 1.38 6.55
N LYS A 340 -24.19 0.33 7.10
CA LYS A 340 -22.81 0.41 7.59
C LYS A 340 -21.82 0.47 6.43
N THR A 341 -20.63 1.01 6.74
CA THR A 341 -19.53 1.10 5.79
C THR A 341 -18.47 0.07 6.11
N VAL A 342 -18.02 -0.66 5.09
CA VAL A 342 -16.86 -1.56 5.15
C VAL A 342 -15.68 -0.85 4.48
N THR A 343 -14.54 -0.78 5.15
CA THR A 343 -13.29 -0.25 4.58
C THR A 343 -12.40 -1.41 4.17
N PHE A 344 -12.00 -1.43 2.91
CA PHE A 344 -11.09 -2.38 2.31
C PHE A 344 -9.71 -1.77 2.16
N THR A 345 -8.68 -2.52 2.49
CA THR A 345 -7.28 -2.11 2.31
C THR A 345 -6.54 -3.17 1.50
N ALA A 346 -6.16 -2.81 0.29
CA ALA A 346 -5.32 -3.58 -0.60
C ALA A 346 -3.85 -3.28 -0.36
N THR A 347 -3.03 -4.32 -0.27
CA THR A 347 -1.57 -4.23 -0.23
C THR A 347 -1.01 -4.92 -1.47
N PRO A 348 -0.67 -4.16 -2.54
CA PRO A 348 -0.03 -4.74 -3.72
C PRO A 348 1.31 -5.40 -3.37
N ALA A 349 1.67 -6.48 -4.05
CA ALA A 349 3.03 -7.02 -3.99
C ALA A 349 4.04 -6.06 -4.67
N ASP A 350 5.34 -6.20 -4.35
CA ASP A 350 6.40 -5.41 -4.98
C ASP A 350 6.33 -5.50 -6.53
N GLY A 351 6.37 -4.35 -7.21
CA GLY A 351 6.22 -4.28 -8.67
C GLY A 351 4.77 -4.26 -9.17
N TRP A 352 3.77 -4.36 -8.28
CA TRP A 352 2.34 -4.28 -8.62
C TRP A 352 1.70 -3.02 -8.05
N LYS A 353 0.60 -2.59 -8.67
CA LYS A 353 -0.26 -1.51 -8.18
C LYS A 353 -1.73 -1.84 -8.39
N VAL A 354 -2.61 -1.17 -7.66
CA VAL A 354 -4.05 -1.28 -7.86
C VAL A 354 -4.41 -0.78 -9.27
N LYS A 355 -5.10 -1.63 -10.03
CA LYS A 355 -5.70 -1.29 -11.32
C LYS A 355 -7.09 -0.68 -11.14
N GLY A 356 -7.86 -1.20 -10.18
CA GLY A 356 -9.23 -0.77 -9.94
C GLY A 356 -9.95 -1.67 -8.94
N TRP A 357 -11.13 -1.23 -8.55
CA TRP A 357 -12.04 -1.96 -7.66
C TRP A 357 -13.38 -2.15 -8.34
N THR A 358 -14.06 -3.25 -8.04
CA THR A 358 -15.44 -3.51 -8.46
C THR A 358 -16.27 -3.99 -7.28
N ALA A 359 -17.57 -3.71 -7.30
CA ALA A 359 -18.55 -4.24 -6.35
C ALA A 359 -19.78 -4.73 -7.10
N SER A 360 -20.31 -5.91 -6.74
CA SER A 360 -21.52 -6.46 -7.37
C SER A 360 -22.81 -5.73 -6.96
N ALA A 361 -22.80 -5.08 -5.80
CA ALA A 361 -23.90 -4.27 -5.27
C ALA A 361 -23.35 -3.22 -4.29
N GLY A 362 -24.15 -2.20 -3.98
CA GLY A 362 -23.75 -1.06 -3.16
C GLY A 362 -22.98 0.00 -3.93
N THR A 363 -22.50 1.03 -3.21
CA THR A 363 -21.72 2.13 -3.79
C THR A 363 -20.31 2.13 -3.22
N LEU A 364 -19.30 2.09 -4.08
CA LEU A 364 -17.90 2.29 -3.72
C LEU A 364 -17.59 3.79 -3.78
N SER A 365 -17.22 4.40 -2.65
CA SER A 365 -16.96 5.85 -2.57
C SER A 365 -15.50 6.24 -2.75
N VAL A 366 -14.56 5.32 -2.57
CA VAL A 366 -13.11 5.59 -2.65
C VAL A 366 -12.43 4.43 -3.40
N GLY A 367 -12.88 4.06 -4.60
CA GLY A 367 -12.35 2.89 -5.32
C GLY A 367 -11.09 3.20 -6.11
N GLY A 368 -11.26 3.89 -7.25
CA GLY A 368 -10.15 4.40 -8.06
C GLY A 368 -8.96 3.45 -8.25
N THR A 369 -7.76 4.01 -8.19
CA THR A 369 -6.48 3.28 -8.17
C THR A 369 -5.83 3.31 -6.79
N ASP A 370 -6.57 3.71 -5.77
CA ASP A 370 -6.08 3.83 -4.40
C ASP A 370 -6.00 2.46 -3.74
N THR A 371 -5.16 2.36 -2.71
CA THR A 371 -5.00 1.14 -1.91
C THR A 371 -6.14 0.91 -0.93
N THR A 372 -7.06 1.86 -0.78
CA THR A 372 -8.20 1.74 0.12
C THR A 372 -9.49 1.95 -0.66
N ALA A 373 -10.53 1.18 -0.34
CA ALA A 373 -11.88 1.41 -0.87
C ALA A 373 -12.95 1.23 0.19
N THR A 374 -14.07 1.95 0.09
CA THR A 374 -15.16 1.88 1.08
C THR A 374 -16.48 1.52 0.40
N LEU A 375 -17.17 0.52 0.95
CA LEU A 375 -18.50 0.08 0.52
C LEU A 375 -19.54 0.48 1.56
N THR A 376 -20.57 1.23 1.16
CA THR A 376 -21.80 1.32 1.96
C THR A 376 -22.70 0.12 1.65
N VAL A 377 -23.00 -0.69 2.65
CA VAL A 377 -23.70 -1.97 2.49
C VAL A 377 -25.20 -1.71 2.29
N THR A 378 -25.71 -2.01 1.09
CA THR A 378 -27.15 -1.87 0.77
C THR A 378 -27.83 -3.18 0.39
N ASP A 379 -27.03 -4.15 -0.05
CA ASP A 379 -27.42 -5.53 -0.40
C ASP A 379 -26.17 -6.43 -0.29
N ASN A 380 -26.32 -7.75 -0.50
CA ASN A 380 -25.21 -8.69 -0.58
C ASN A 380 -24.24 -8.25 -1.67
N ALA A 381 -22.97 -8.10 -1.32
CA ALA A 381 -21.98 -7.50 -2.19
C ALA A 381 -20.68 -8.30 -2.21
N THR A 382 -20.13 -8.49 -3.40
CA THR A 382 -18.77 -8.99 -3.62
C THR A 382 -17.90 -7.83 -4.06
N VAL A 383 -16.87 -7.50 -3.28
CA VAL A 383 -15.87 -6.47 -3.60
C VAL A 383 -14.59 -7.12 -4.10
N THR A 384 -14.16 -6.75 -5.30
CA THR A 384 -12.94 -7.29 -5.91
C THR A 384 -11.94 -6.17 -6.13
N VAL A 385 -10.70 -6.37 -5.68
CA VAL A 385 -9.57 -5.53 -6.08
C VAL A 385 -8.83 -6.19 -7.23
N LYS A 386 -8.50 -5.40 -8.25
CA LYS A 386 -7.68 -5.86 -9.37
C LYS A 386 -6.30 -5.22 -9.30
N PHE A 387 -5.25 -6.02 -9.40
CA PHE A 387 -3.87 -5.52 -9.49
C PHE A 387 -3.39 -5.50 -10.95
N LYS A 388 -2.34 -4.71 -11.22
CA LYS A 388 -1.57 -4.73 -12.47
C LYS A 388 -0.10 -4.46 -12.20
N LYS A 389 0.78 -4.99 -13.06
CA LYS A 389 2.21 -4.72 -13.03
C LYS A 389 2.48 -3.23 -13.25
N ILE A 390 3.50 -2.71 -12.58
CA ILE A 390 4.02 -1.37 -12.80
C ILE A 390 4.86 -1.41 -14.09
N THR A 391 4.56 -0.52 -15.03
CA THR A 391 5.30 -0.37 -16.29
C THR A 391 6.01 0.97 -16.39
N THR A 392 5.85 1.84 -15.39
CA THR A 392 6.52 3.15 -15.33
C THR A 392 7.07 3.33 -13.92
N VAL A 393 8.38 3.54 -13.83
CA VAL A 393 9.08 3.76 -12.56
C VAL A 393 9.50 5.22 -12.51
N ASN A 394 8.91 5.95 -11.57
CA ASN A 394 9.26 7.35 -11.34
C ASN A 394 10.51 7.44 -10.45
N GLY A 395 11.35 8.45 -10.70
CA GLY A 395 12.47 8.80 -9.85
C GLY A 395 12.02 9.14 -8.43
N GLY A 396 12.85 8.77 -7.45
CA GLY A 396 12.59 8.97 -6.03
C GLY A 396 13.26 7.92 -5.16
N ASP A 397 13.05 8.04 -3.85
CA ASP A 397 13.62 7.11 -2.87
C ASP A 397 13.10 5.69 -3.10
N GLY A 398 14.01 4.71 -3.09
CA GLY A 398 13.65 3.31 -3.31
C GLY A 398 13.37 2.93 -4.77
N ALA A 399 13.37 3.88 -5.72
CA ALA A 399 13.02 3.62 -7.12
C ALA A 399 13.93 2.58 -7.80
N TRP A 400 15.22 2.50 -7.43
CA TRP A 400 16.12 1.45 -7.97
C TRP A 400 15.67 0.04 -7.56
N LYS A 401 15.26 -0.14 -6.29
CA LYS A 401 14.70 -1.41 -5.81
C LYS A 401 13.43 -1.77 -6.57
N LEU A 402 12.55 -0.77 -6.75
CA LEU A 402 11.31 -0.96 -7.49
C LEU A 402 11.60 -1.33 -8.95
N LEU A 403 12.54 -0.66 -9.62
CA LEU A 403 12.93 -0.98 -10.99
C LEU A 403 13.42 -2.41 -11.13
N LYS A 404 14.29 -2.87 -10.22
CA LYS A 404 14.73 -4.28 -10.19
C LYS A 404 13.55 -5.24 -10.09
N LYS A 405 12.59 -4.95 -9.21
CA LYS A 405 11.37 -5.77 -9.07
C LYS A 405 10.46 -5.72 -10.28
N VAL A 406 10.31 -4.56 -10.90
CA VAL A 406 9.54 -4.39 -12.14
C VAL A 406 10.15 -5.18 -13.29
N VAL A 407 11.47 -5.17 -13.42
CA VAL A 407 12.19 -5.97 -14.42
C VAL A 407 12.03 -7.47 -14.14
N GLU A 408 12.25 -7.92 -12.90
CA GLU A 408 12.15 -9.33 -12.48
C GLU A 408 10.78 -9.96 -12.79
N ILE A 409 9.70 -9.19 -12.69
CA ILE A 409 8.34 -9.69 -12.94
C ILE A 409 7.81 -9.32 -14.34
N ALA A 410 8.61 -8.67 -15.17
CA ALA A 410 8.17 -8.14 -16.46
C ALA A 410 7.70 -9.26 -17.38
N ASP A 411 6.67 -8.98 -18.19
CA ASP A 411 6.28 -9.93 -19.24
C ASP A 411 7.29 -9.90 -20.40
N PRO A 412 7.55 -11.02 -21.08
CA PRO A 412 8.41 -11.02 -22.26
C PRO A 412 7.93 -10.02 -23.32
N ASN A 413 8.88 -9.29 -23.90
CA ASN A 413 8.68 -8.21 -24.87
C ASN A 413 7.95 -6.97 -24.33
N SER A 414 7.78 -6.85 -23.00
CA SER A 414 7.18 -5.66 -22.40
C SER A 414 8.14 -4.46 -22.41
N THR A 415 7.55 -3.27 -22.23
CA THR A 415 8.27 -2.00 -22.12
C THR A 415 8.15 -1.45 -20.71
N ILE A 416 9.28 -1.04 -20.14
CA ILE A 416 9.39 -0.38 -18.85
C ILE A 416 9.86 1.05 -19.08
N THR A 417 9.06 2.01 -18.64
CA THR A 417 9.35 3.44 -18.80
C THR A 417 10.02 3.99 -17.54
N ILE A 418 11.10 4.74 -17.71
CA ILE A 418 11.81 5.50 -16.68
C ILE A 418 11.35 6.95 -16.74
N ASP A 419 10.90 7.50 -15.62
CA ASP A 419 10.43 8.90 -15.52
C ASP A 419 11.23 9.64 -14.45
N GLY A 420 12.23 10.42 -14.88
CA GLY A 420 13.15 11.14 -14.01
C GLY A 420 14.39 10.32 -13.59
N ARG A 421 15.11 10.83 -12.58
CA ARG A 421 16.35 10.21 -12.09
C ARG A 421 16.09 9.11 -11.07
N ILE A 422 16.51 7.89 -11.38
CA ILE A 422 16.52 6.74 -10.48
C ILE A 422 17.97 6.49 -10.04
N GLY A 423 18.26 6.78 -8.78
CA GLY A 423 19.57 6.58 -8.17
C GLY A 423 19.63 5.35 -7.29
N ALA A 424 20.70 4.55 -7.43
CA ALA A 424 21.04 3.51 -6.47
C ALA A 424 21.57 4.13 -5.17
N THR A 425 21.34 3.45 -4.05
CA THR A 425 21.83 3.78 -2.71
C THR A 425 22.40 2.52 -2.09
N SER A 426 23.16 2.64 -0.99
CA SER A 426 23.77 1.49 -0.31
C SER A 426 22.76 0.39 0.10
N GLY A 427 21.49 0.76 0.34
CA GLY A 427 20.44 -0.17 0.76
C GLY A 427 19.60 -0.77 -0.37
N ASN A 428 19.76 -0.32 -1.62
CA ASN A 428 18.97 -0.79 -2.76
C ASN A 428 19.76 -1.01 -4.06
N SER A 429 21.09 -0.97 -4.03
CA SER A 429 21.95 -1.13 -5.20
C SER A 429 22.00 -2.57 -5.73
N GLY A 430 22.95 -2.81 -6.64
CA GLY A 430 23.13 -4.09 -7.33
C GLY A 430 22.56 -4.05 -8.73
N GLU A 431 23.09 -4.91 -9.58
CA GLU A 431 22.72 -4.97 -10.99
C GLU A 431 21.24 -5.30 -11.19
N ILE A 432 20.70 -4.77 -12.29
CA ILE A 432 19.40 -5.10 -12.85
C ILE A 432 19.65 -6.23 -13.85
N GLU A 433 19.23 -7.44 -13.48
CA GLU A 433 19.36 -8.62 -14.35
C GLU A 433 18.23 -8.62 -15.38
N ILE A 434 18.60 -8.69 -16.66
CA ILE A 434 17.67 -8.82 -17.77
C ILE A 434 17.60 -10.30 -18.13
N ASP A 435 16.61 -10.97 -17.56
CA ASP A 435 16.31 -12.39 -17.77
C ASP A 435 15.18 -12.61 -18.77
N GLU A 436 14.52 -11.55 -19.24
CA GLU A 436 13.54 -11.57 -20.33
C GLU A 436 13.90 -10.60 -21.46
N THR A 437 13.33 -10.83 -22.65
CA THR A 437 13.45 -9.85 -23.74
C THR A 437 12.64 -8.61 -23.37
N LEU A 438 13.28 -7.44 -23.24
CA LEU A 438 12.63 -6.24 -22.71
C LEU A 438 13.07 -4.97 -23.44
N THR A 439 12.19 -3.96 -23.39
CA THR A 439 12.52 -2.57 -23.71
C THR A 439 12.51 -1.74 -22.44
N ILE A 440 13.55 -0.95 -22.21
CA ILE A 440 13.60 0.08 -21.16
C ILE A 440 13.78 1.42 -21.84
N GLU A 441 12.85 2.35 -21.61
CA GLU A 441 12.84 3.65 -22.29
C GLU A 441 12.68 4.82 -21.32
N GLY A 442 13.32 5.96 -21.63
CA GLY A 442 13.06 7.23 -20.96
C GLY A 442 11.74 7.83 -21.44
N LYS A 443 10.94 8.37 -20.52
CA LYS A 443 9.66 9.03 -20.81
C LYS A 443 9.80 10.38 -21.50
N THR A 444 10.75 11.19 -21.02
CA THR A 444 10.96 12.60 -21.34
C THR A 444 12.19 12.78 -22.25
N GLY A 445 13.25 12.03 -22.00
CA GLY A 445 14.50 12.09 -22.75
C GLY A 445 15.74 11.93 -21.86
N PRO A 446 16.92 11.74 -22.47
CA PRO A 446 18.13 11.33 -21.76
C PRO A 446 18.64 12.37 -20.74
N ASP A 447 18.31 13.66 -20.90
CA ASP A 447 18.69 14.70 -19.93
C ASP A 447 17.89 14.65 -18.61
N LYS A 448 16.78 13.90 -18.58
CA LYS A 448 15.85 13.83 -17.44
C LYS A 448 15.71 12.41 -16.90
N ASP A 449 15.65 11.42 -17.79
CA ASP A 449 15.45 10.02 -17.41
C ASP A 449 16.81 9.34 -17.28
N ILE A 450 17.25 9.20 -16.04
CA ILE A 450 18.63 8.84 -15.71
C ILE A 450 18.60 7.62 -14.79
N LEU A 451 19.29 6.56 -15.18
CA LEU A 451 19.66 5.46 -14.30
C LEU A 451 21.09 5.69 -13.81
N ASP A 452 21.20 6.01 -12.52
CA ASP A 452 22.47 6.30 -11.86
C ASP A 452 22.80 5.24 -10.81
N ALA A 453 23.76 4.36 -11.11
CA ALA A 453 24.20 3.34 -10.17
C ALA A 453 25.11 3.90 -9.05
N ASN A 454 25.44 5.20 -9.07
CA ASN A 454 26.20 5.90 -8.02
C ASN A 454 27.55 5.26 -7.65
N GLY A 455 28.18 4.57 -8.60
CA GLY A 455 29.42 3.82 -8.42
C GLY A 455 29.29 2.55 -7.57
N LEU A 456 28.07 2.09 -7.28
CA LEU A 456 27.81 1.01 -6.34
C LEU A 456 27.72 -0.38 -6.99
N SER A 457 27.38 -0.44 -8.28
CA SER A 457 27.29 -1.70 -9.03
C SER A 457 27.30 -1.44 -10.53
N ARG A 458 27.43 -2.50 -11.32
CA ARG A 458 27.00 -2.51 -12.71
C ARG A 458 25.51 -2.14 -12.81
N ILE A 459 25.10 -1.51 -13.90
CA ILE A 459 23.68 -1.16 -14.11
C ILE A 459 22.91 -2.38 -14.62
N PHE A 460 23.28 -2.91 -15.79
CA PHE A 460 22.59 -4.03 -16.43
C PHE A 460 23.51 -5.23 -16.67
N LYS A 461 22.98 -6.42 -16.40
CA LYS A 461 23.53 -7.69 -16.85
C LYS A 461 22.48 -8.41 -17.67
N VAL A 462 22.80 -8.69 -18.92
CA VAL A 462 21.86 -9.35 -19.84
C VAL A 462 22.15 -10.84 -19.91
N ALA A 463 21.15 -11.65 -19.60
CA ALA A 463 21.28 -13.09 -19.63
C ALA A 463 21.45 -13.64 -21.06
N SER A 464 22.09 -14.79 -21.17
CA SER A 464 22.28 -15.46 -22.46
C SER A 464 20.92 -15.75 -23.12
N GLY A 465 20.85 -15.56 -24.44
CA GLY A 465 19.63 -15.74 -25.22
C GLY A 465 18.56 -14.64 -25.05
N LYS A 466 18.79 -13.62 -24.22
CA LYS A 466 17.83 -12.51 -24.00
C LYS A 466 18.19 -11.27 -24.81
N THR A 467 17.21 -10.39 -25.01
CA THR A 467 17.37 -9.15 -25.78
C THR A 467 17.06 -7.94 -24.90
N LEU A 468 17.95 -6.95 -24.88
CA LEU A 468 17.71 -5.67 -24.22
C LEU A 468 17.65 -4.56 -25.25
N THR A 469 16.55 -3.81 -25.25
CA THR A 469 16.41 -2.56 -25.99
C THR A 469 16.39 -1.39 -25.03
N LEU A 470 17.27 -0.40 -25.23
CA LEU A 470 17.35 0.84 -24.45
C LEU A 470 17.03 2.03 -25.35
N LYS A 471 16.16 2.94 -24.88
CA LYS A 471 15.76 4.13 -25.65
C LYS A 471 15.72 5.40 -24.82
N ASN A 472 16.23 6.51 -25.35
CA ASN A 472 15.96 7.87 -24.83
C ASN A 472 16.31 8.10 -23.34
N LEU A 473 17.34 7.45 -22.80
CA LEU A 473 17.70 7.55 -21.37
C LEU A 473 19.21 7.65 -21.17
N THR A 474 19.62 8.08 -19.97
CA THR A 474 21.03 8.13 -19.57
C THR A 474 21.39 7.00 -18.62
N LEU A 475 22.51 6.33 -18.87
CA LEU A 475 23.15 5.36 -17.99
C LEU A 475 24.44 5.93 -17.43
N THR A 476 24.51 6.08 -16.10
CA THR A 476 25.68 6.68 -15.43
C THR A 476 26.01 6.02 -14.11
N GLY A 477 27.25 6.23 -13.64
CA GLY A 477 27.70 5.75 -12.34
C GLY A 477 27.74 4.22 -12.23
N GLY A 478 27.68 3.48 -13.33
CA GLY A 478 27.87 2.04 -13.33
C GLY A 478 29.30 1.67 -12.97
N LYS A 479 29.50 0.72 -12.06
CA LYS A 479 30.82 0.25 -11.64
C LYS A 479 30.88 -1.28 -11.51
N ALA A 480 31.66 -1.92 -12.37
CA ALA A 480 31.92 -3.35 -12.33
C ALA A 480 33.31 -3.64 -11.75
N THR A 481 33.37 -4.35 -10.62
CA THR A 481 34.62 -4.71 -9.94
C THR A 481 34.79 -6.23 -9.88
N GLY A 482 36.03 -6.70 -10.00
CA GLY A 482 36.37 -8.13 -9.90
C GLY A 482 37.12 -8.62 -11.13
N THR A 483 37.18 -9.94 -11.28
CA THR A 483 37.85 -10.62 -12.41
C THR A 483 36.85 -11.34 -13.30
N GLY A 484 37.21 -11.58 -14.56
CA GLY A 484 36.31 -12.17 -15.54
C GLY A 484 35.06 -11.30 -15.74
N ASP A 485 33.91 -11.95 -15.89
CA ASP A 485 32.60 -11.34 -16.19
C ASP A 485 32.15 -10.32 -15.12
N ALA A 486 32.53 -10.54 -13.86
CA ALA A 486 32.20 -9.63 -12.76
C ALA A 486 32.87 -8.25 -12.91
N GLY A 487 34.02 -8.19 -13.58
CA GLY A 487 34.77 -6.94 -13.82
C GLY A 487 34.42 -6.23 -15.13
N CYS A 488 33.53 -6.80 -15.95
CA CYS A 488 33.20 -6.31 -17.29
C CYS A 488 31.92 -5.46 -17.29
N GLY A 489 31.84 -4.48 -18.20
CA GLY A 489 30.60 -3.75 -18.51
C GLY A 489 30.14 -2.84 -17.37
N GLY A 490 30.76 -1.69 -17.17
CA GLY A 490 30.40 -0.78 -16.06
C GLY A 490 28.92 -0.40 -16.11
N ALA A 491 28.41 -0.01 -17.29
CA ALA A 491 26.96 0.14 -17.49
C ALA A 491 26.31 -1.20 -17.85
N ILE A 492 26.75 -1.82 -18.95
CA ILE A 492 26.10 -3.00 -19.53
C ILE A 492 27.11 -4.12 -19.77
N PHE A 493 26.81 -5.30 -19.27
CA PHE A 493 27.50 -6.55 -19.62
C PHE A 493 26.53 -7.52 -20.30
N ALA A 494 26.91 -8.04 -21.46
CA ALA A 494 26.15 -9.06 -22.19
C ALA A 494 27.08 -10.10 -22.81
N ARG A 495 26.97 -11.35 -22.37
CA ARG A 495 27.63 -12.51 -22.97
C ARG A 495 26.58 -13.46 -23.52
N ASP A 496 26.73 -13.82 -24.79
CA ASP A 496 25.83 -14.74 -25.48
C ASP A 496 24.34 -14.33 -25.43
N ALA A 497 24.05 -13.03 -25.31
CA ALA A 497 22.69 -12.48 -25.36
C ALA A 497 22.17 -12.46 -26.81
N SER A 498 20.87 -12.60 -27.05
CA SER A 498 20.33 -12.63 -28.42
C SER A 498 20.67 -11.36 -29.20
N GLU A 499 20.44 -10.19 -28.61
CA GLU A 499 20.76 -8.89 -29.20
C GLU A 499 20.77 -7.77 -28.14
N ILE A 500 21.58 -6.73 -28.35
CA ILE A 500 21.47 -5.45 -27.62
C ILE A 500 21.14 -4.33 -28.62
N LYS A 501 20.10 -3.55 -28.32
CA LYS A 501 19.74 -2.34 -29.10
C LYS A 501 19.79 -1.13 -28.19
N ILE A 502 20.49 -0.08 -28.62
CA ILE A 502 20.62 1.17 -27.87
C ILE A 502 20.33 2.32 -28.83
N GLU A 503 19.30 3.10 -28.51
CA GLU A 503 18.82 4.19 -29.38
C GLU A 503 18.72 5.49 -28.58
N ASN A 504 19.33 6.57 -29.08
CA ASN A 504 19.25 7.91 -28.48
C ASN A 504 19.58 7.96 -26.99
N CYS A 505 20.53 7.13 -26.53
CA CYS A 505 20.94 7.07 -25.13
C CYS A 505 22.28 7.77 -24.90
N ILE A 506 22.51 8.19 -23.65
CA ILE A 506 23.80 8.68 -23.17
C ILE A 506 24.37 7.65 -22.19
N ILE A 507 25.53 7.09 -22.47
CA ILE A 507 26.23 6.14 -21.60
C ILE A 507 27.50 6.83 -21.12
N THR A 508 27.50 7.30 -19.87
CA THR A 508 28.54 8.20 -19.38
C THR A 508 29.04 7.90 -17.97
N GLY A 509 30.32 8.15 -17.71
CA GLY A 509 30.88 8.05 -16.36
C GLY A 509 30.79 6.64 -15.74
N ASN A 510 30.82 5.59 -16.57
CA ASN A 510 30.80 4.20 -16.11
C ASN A 510 32.21 3.60 -16.09
N GLU A 511 32.47 2.72 -15.12
CA GLU A 511 33.79 2.14 -14.84
C GLU A 511 33.73 0.61 -14.82
N ALA A 512 34.68 -0.04 -15.49
CA ALA A 512 34.87 -1.49 -15.45
C ALA A 512 36.31 -1.83 -15.07
N GLY A 513 36.51 -2.75 -14.12
CA GLY A 513 37.85 -3.21 -13.75
C GLY A 513 38.60 -3.93 -14.89
N THR A 514 37.86 -4.51 -15.84
CA THR A 514 38.44 -5.25 -16.98
C THR A 514 38.05 -4.63 -18.32
N ASN A 515 36.88 -4.95 -18.86
CA ASN A 515 36.57 -4.66 -20.26
C ASN A 515 35.26 -3.91 -20.39
N GLY A 516 35.21 -2.89 -21.25
CA GLY A 516 33.99 -2.15 -21.59
C GLY A 516 33.50 -1.28 -20.45
N GLY A 517 34.00 -0.04 -20.33
CA GLY A 517 33.58 0.86 -19.26
C GLY A 517 32.10 1.20 -19.37
N GLY A 518 31.64 1.53 -20.58
CA GLY A 518 30.22 1.66 -20.89
C GLY A 518 29.58 0.31 -21.21
N LEU A 519 30.07 -0.36 -22.25
CA LEU A 519 29.47 -1.57 -22.80
C LEU A 519 30.50 -2.67 -23.02
N ASN A 520 30.24 -3.86 -22.50
CA ASN A 520 30.94 -5.08 -22.88
C ASN A 520 29.95 -6.04 -23.56
N VAL A 521 30.27 -6.44 -24.79
CA VAL A 521 29.51 -7.41 -25.56
C VAL A 521 30.41 -8.55 -26.03
N GLU A 522 30.08 -9.76 -25.58
CA GLU A 522 30.80 -10.99 -25.89
C GLU A 522 29.87 -11.95 -26.63
N GLY A 523 30.24 -12.31 -27.86
CA GLY A 523 29.40 -13.09 -28.76
C GLY A 523 28.13 -12.39 -29.19
N THR A 524 27.81 -11.20 -28.67
CA THR A 524 26.47 -10.57 -28.73
C THR A 524 26.31 -9.58 -29.88
N PRO A 525 25.42 -9.83 -30.86
CA PRO A 525 25.04 -8.84 -31.87
C PRO A 525 24.51 -7.57 -31.22
N THR A 526 24.95 -6.41 -31.69
CA THR A 526 24.61 -5.13 -31.07
C THR A 526 24.35 -4.04 -32.11
N THR A 527 23.28 -3.27 -31.92
CA THR A 527 22.97 -2.08 -32.71
C THR A 527 22.94 -0.85 -31.80
N ILE A 528 23.73 0.16 -32.15
CA ILE A 528 23.83 1.43 -31.44
C ILE A 528 23.47 2.53 -32.43
N THR A 529 22.39 3.25 -32.15
CA THR A 529 21.89 4.31 -33.04
C THR A 529 21.84 5.63 -32.29
N ASN A 530 22.50 6.66 -32.82
CA ASN A 530 22.46 8.03 -32.31
C ASN A 530 22.78 8.15 -30.80
N CYS A 531 23.70 7.32 -30.30
CA CYS A 531 24.07 7.31 -28.89
C CYS A 531 25.35 8.10 -28.62
N THR A 532 25.51 8.51 -27.36
CA THR A 532 26.73 9.17 -26.88
C THR A 532 27.42 8.33 -25.81
N PHE A 533 28.68 7.95 -26.01
CA PHE A 533 29.52 7.28 -25.01
C PHE A 533 30.64 8.21 -24.56
N THR A 534 30.65 8.67 -23.31
CA THR A 534 31.67 9.63 -22.82
C THR A 534 32.10 9.38 -21.39
N GLY A 535 33.36 9.66 -21.07
CA GLY A 535 33.86 9.57 -19.69
C GLY A 535 33.85 8.16 -19.10
N ASN A 536 33.72 7.12 -19.93
CA ASN A 536 33.74 5.73 -19.46
C ASN A 536 35.17 5.22 -19.36
N THR A 537 35.45 4.39 -18.35
CA THR A 537 36.81 3.91 -18.05
C THR A 537 36.89 2.39 -17.92
N ALA A 538 37.90 1.77 -18.52
CA ALA A 538 38.18 0.34 -18.36
C ALA A 538 39.66 -0.01 -18.53
N LYS A 539 40.03 -1.28 -18.42
CA LYS A 539 41.36 -1.76 -18.89
C LYS A 539 41.40 -1.85 -20.41
N ASN A 540 40.39 -2.42 -21.06
CA ASN A 540 40.28 -2.40 -22.53
C ASN A 540 38.88 -1.93 -22.95
N GLY A 541 38.79 -1.16 -24.03
CA GLY A 541 37.51 -0.63 -24.50
C GLY A 541 36.93 0.33 -23.48
N GLY A 542 37.54 1.51 -23.31
CA GLY A 542 37.09 2.50 -22.32
C GLY A 542 35.60 2.80 -22.48
N GLY A 543 35.15 3.01 -23.72
CA GLY A 543 33.73 3.05 -24.06
C GLY A 543 33.13 1.66 -24.26
N ILE A 544 33.57 0.97 -25.32
CA ILE A 544 32.95 -0.26 -25.82
C ILE A 544 34.02 -1.36 -25.99
N TYR A 545 33.69 -2.56 -25.56
CA TYR A 545 34.50 -3.76 -25.76
C TYR A 545 33.71 -4.84 -26.49
N ILE A 546 34.30 -5.40 -27.55
CA ILE A 546 33.69 -6.38 -28.44
C ILE A 546 34.62 -7.59 -28.55
N MET A 547 34.09 -8.79 -28.28
CA MET A 547 34.85 -10.04 -28.38
C MET A 547 33.95 -11.22 -28.78
N GLU A 548 34.50 -12.21 -29.47
CA GLU A 548 33.78 -13.45 -29.75
C GLU A 548 33.64 -14.31 -28.48
N THR A 549 32.71 -15.24 -28.51
CA THR A 549 32.69 -16.40 -27.62
C THR A 549 33.07 -17.64 -28.41
N SER A 550 33.21 -18.78 -27.73
CA SER A 550 33.51 -20.06 -28.40
C SER A 550 32.45 -20.50 -29.41
N THR A 551 31.25 -19.90 -29.38
CA THR A 551 30.10 -20.29 -30.20
C THR A 551 29.62 -19.20 -31.14
N ARG A 552 29.99 -17.92 -30.92
CA ARG A 552 29.40 -16.81 -31.67
C ARG A 552 30.36 -15.64 -31.86
N ARG A 553 30.33 -15.08 -33.07
CA ARG A 553 31.07 -13.89 -33.48
C ARG A 553 30.11 -12.70 -33.54
N PRO A 554 30.30 -11.65 -32.74
CA PRO A 554 29.38 -10.51 -32.74
C PRO A 554 29.61 -9.62 -33.97
N VAL A 555 28.51 -9.09 -34.48
CA VAL A 555 28.48 -7.92 -35.36
C VAL A 555 27.95 -6.75 -34.53
N VAL A 556 28.75 -5.69 -34.41
CA VAL A 556 28.35 -4.45 -33.76
C VAL A 556 28.21 -3.36 -34.80
N THR A 557 27.01 -2.80 -34.93
CA THR A 557 26.72 -1.69 -35.85
C THR A 557 26.49 -0.42 -35.07
N ILE A 558 27.27 0.62 -35.38
CA ILE A 558 27.10 1.96 -34.84
C ILE A 558 26.65 2.87 -35.98
N SER A 559 25.45 3.41 -35.82
CA SER A 559 24.73 4.23 -36.78
C SER A 559 24.50 5.62 -36.18
N GLY A 560 25.37 6.56 -36.51
CA GLY A 560 25.37 7.91 -35.93
C GLY A 560 25.78 7.99 -34.44
N GLY A 561 25.88 9.22 -33.94
CA GLY A 561 26.24 9.52 -32.55
C GLY A 561 27.74 9.75 -32.30
N THR A 562 28.14 9.85 -31.03
CA THR A 562 29.51 10.24 -30.63
C THR A 562 30.12 9.25 -29.62
N ILE A 563 31.35 8.81 -29.87
CA ILE A 563 32.17 8.04 -28.93
C ILE A 563 33.35 8.90 -28.49
N GLY A 564 33.29 9.40 -27.26
CA GLY A 564 34.32 10.21 -26.61
C GLY A 564 34.07 11.73 -26.69
N GLY A 565 35.03 12.52 -26.23
CA GLY A 565 34.96 13.98 -26.22
C GLY A 565 36.30 14.59 -25.82
N THR A 566 36.53 15.86 -26.19
CA THR A 566 37.80 16.57 -25.96
C THR A 566 37.88 17.31 -24.63
N GLU A 567 36.77 17.45 -23.93
CA GLU A 567 36.73 18.03 -22.58
C GLU A 567 37.33 17.05 -21.55
N THR A 568 37.84 17.59 -20.44
CA THR A 568 38.66 16.89 -19.42
C THR A 568 38.10 15.55 -18.95
N ASP A 569 36.77 15.43 -18.88
CA ASP A 569 36.04 14.26 -18.35
C ASP A 569 35.16 13.55 -19.37
N LYS A 570 35.23 13.94 -20.65
CA LYS A 570 34.42 13.34 -21.72
C LYS A 570 35.14 12.24 -22.49
N ALA A 571 36.48 12.19 -22.41
CA ALA A 571 37.27 11.12 -22.99
C ALA A 571 36.89 9.77 -22.37
N ASN A 572 36.59 8.77 -23.20
CA ASN A 572 36.64 7.39 -22.71
C ASN A 572 38.10 6.96 -22.58
N LYS A 573 38.43 6.25 -21.50
CA LYS A 573 39.81 5.97 -21.08
C LYS A 573 40.02 4.46 -20.93
N ALA A 574 41.00 3.91 -21.62
CA ALA A 574 41.48 2.55 -21.41
C ALA A 574 42.93 2.59 -20.90
N THR A 575 43.22 1.87 -19.80
CA THR A 575 44.63 1.74 -19.34
C THR A 575 45.45 0.80 -20.25
N GLY A 576 44.78 -0.08 -20.98
CA GLY A 576 45.32 -0.93 -22.04
C GLY A 576 45.00 -0.35 -23.43
N ASN A 577 44.16 -1.04 -24.20
CA ASN A 577 43.93 -0.73 -25.61
C ASN A 577 42.46 -0.35 -25.89
N GLY A 578 42.23 0.44 -26.95
CA GLY A 578 40.90 0.82 -27.40
C GLY A 578 40.25 1.82 -26.46
N GLY A 579 40.60 3.11 -26.56
CA GLY A 579 40.08 4.14 -25.66
C GLY A 579 38.58 4.29 -25.84
N GLY A 580 38.15 4.49 -27.09
CA GLY A 580 36.74 4.46 -27.47
C GLY A 580 36.24 3.04 -27.59
N ILE A 581 36.81 2.27 -28.53
CA ILE A 581 36.33 0.94 -28.89
C ILE A 581 37.50 -0.06 -28.96
N TYR A 582 37.32 -1.22 -28.35
CA TYR A 582 38.16 -2.39 -28.55
C TYR A 582 37.40 -3.44 -29.36
N VAL A 583 37.99 -3.91 -30.45
CA VAL A 583 37.46 -4.97 -31.32
C VAL A 583 38.43 -6.15 -31.33
N GLY A 584 38.00 -7.25 -30.70
CA GLY A 584 38.78 -8.47 -30.54
C GLY A 584 38.69 -9.43 -31.72
N ASP A 585 39.26 -10.61 -31.49
CA ASP A 585 39.42 -11.67 -32.48
C ASP A 585 38.07 -12.03 -33.14
N TRP A 586 38.09 -12.09 -34.47
CA TRP A 586 36.99 -12.48 -35.36
C TRP A 586 35.68 -11.71 -35.19
N CYS A 587 35.74 -10.51 -34.62
CA CYS A 587 34.59 -9.63 -34.47
C CYS A 587 34.44 -8.69 -35.67
N GLU A 588 33.24 -8.16 -35.82
CA GLU A 588 32.91 -7.18 -36.85
C GLU A 588 32.38 -5.89 -36.22
N LEU A 589 32.98 -4.76 -36.59
CA LEU A 589 32.48 -3.42 -36.27
C LEU A 589 32.05 -2.72 -37.55
N ARG A 590 30.81 -2.22 -37.61
CA ARG A 590 30.29 -1.40 -38.72
C ARG A 590 30.04 0.01 -38.24
N LEU A 591 30.67 0.98 -38.90
CA LEU A 591 30.47 2.41 -38.65
C LEU A 591 29.81 3.05 -39.87
N GLN A 592 28.65 3.66 -39.65
CA GLN A 592 27.83 4.21 -40.72
C GLN A 592 26.94 5.36 -40.23
N ASP A 593 26.35 6.10 -41.16
CA ASP A 593 25.31 7.06 -40.82
C ASP A 593 24.03 6.34 -40.37
N SER A 594 23.25 6.97 -39.50
CA SER A 594 21.89 6.52 -39.22
C SER A 594 20.98 6.74 -40.42
N GLU A 595 19.98 5.88 -40.57
CA GLU A 595 18.91 6.05 -41.54
C GLU A 595 17.91 7.13 -41.10
N ASP A 596 17.98 7.57 -39.84
CA ASP A 596 17.14 8.62 -39.29
C ASP A 596 17.44 10.00 -39.92
N PRO A 597 16.45 10.70 -40.48
CA PRO A 597 16.63 12.04 -41.04
C PRO A 597 17.14 13.03 -40.01
N GLY A 598 18.31 13.64 -40.25
CA GLY A 598 18.92 14.65 -39.37
C GLY A 598 19.81 14.07 -38.26
N ALA A 599 19.98 12.75 -38.20
CA ALA A 599 20.98 12.13 -37.35
C ALA A 599 22.40 12.56 -37.74
N GLN A 600 23.24 12.77 -36.73
CA GLN A 600 24.66 13.02 -36.96
C GLN A 600 25.34 11.72 -37.38
N SER A 601 26.30 11.84 -38.30
CA SER A 601 27.21 10.74 -38.61
C SER A 601 28.04 10.31 -37.40
N VAL A 602 28.58 9.11 -37.42
CA VAL A 602 29.43 8.61 -36.32
C VAL A 602 30.68 9.47 -36.18
N LEU A 603 30.89 10.00 -34.97
CA LEU A 603 32.11 10.70 -34.58
C LEU A 603 32.82 9.98 -33.43
N ILE A 604 34.07 9.58 -33.62
CA ILE A 604 34.93 9.04 -32.55
C ILE A 604 36.05 10.05 -32.26
N ILE A 605 36.11 10.58 -31.04
CA ILE A 605 36.97 11.73 -30.71
C ILE A 605 37.45 11.76 -29.25
N GLY A 606 38.67 12.25 -29.02
CA GLY A 606 39.19 12.58 -27.69
C GLY A 606 39.42 11.40 -26.72
N ASN A 607 39.17 10.17 -27.14
CA ASN A 607 39.39 8.95 -26.34
C ASN A 607 40.88 8.67 -26.10
N GLN A 608 41.21 7.95 -25.03
CA GLN A 608 42.60 7.75 -24.58
C GLN A 608 42.90 6.28 -24.31
N ALA A 609 43.99 5.77 -24.88
CA ALA A 609 44.51 4.43 -24.65
C ALA A 609 46.00 4.35 -25.01
N ALA A 610 46.69 3.28 -24.59
CA ALA A 610 48.07 3.03 -25.01
C ALA A 610 48.17 2.72 -26.51
N LYS A 611 47.15 2.06 -27.06
CA LYS A 611 47.00 1.79 -28.50
C LYS A 611 45.55 1.95 -28.92
N GLY A 612 45.33 2.60 -30.07
CA GLY A 612 44.00 2.81 -30.63
C GLY A 612 43.18 3.70 -29.72
N GLY A 613 43.53 4.99 -29.67
CA GLY A 613 42.77 5.96 -28.89
C GLY A 613 41.29 5.92 -29.28
N GLY A 614 41.00 5.96 -30.58
CA GLY A 614 39.65 5.78 -31.10
C GLY A 614 39.24 4.31 -31.10
N VAL A 615 39.92 3.51 -31.93
CA VAL A 615 39.59 2.08 -32.13
C VAL A 615 40.87 1.25 -32.07
N TYR A 616 40.87 0.17 -31.29
CA TYR A 616 41.88 -0.87 -31.37
C TYR A 616 41.26 -2.13 -31.99
N ALA A 617 41.82 -2.59 -33.11
CA ALA A 617 41.35 -3.75 -33.85
C ALA A 617 42.43 -4.83 -33.86
N LYS A 618 42.12 -6.01 -33.32
CA LYS A 618 43.05 -7.15 -33.25
C LYS A 618 42.40 -8.38 -33.85
N ASN A 619 42.97 -8.87 -34.95
CA ASN A 619 42.53 -10.07 -35.66
C ASN A 619 41.02 -10.04 -35.96
N VAL A 620 40.53 -8.87 -36.35
CA VAL A 620 39.10 -8.64 -36.63
C VAL A 620 38.72 -9.30 -37.94
N LEU A 621 37.44 -9.66 -38.09
CA LEU A 621 36.90 -9.97 -39.42
C LEU A 621 36.87 -8.71 -40.28
N GLN A 622 36.34 -7.61 -39.71
CA GLN A 622 36.42 -6.30 -40.31
C GLN A 622 36.10 -5.17 -39.33
N VAL A 623 36.72 -4.01 -39.57
CA VAL A 623 36.17 -2.71 -39.15
C VAL A 623 35.71 -2.01 -40.42
N SER A 624 34.41 -1.81 -40.62
CA SER A 624 33.89 -1.15 -41.82
C SER A 624 33.51 0.29 -41.57
N MET A 625 33.75 1.14 -42.58
CA MET A 625 33.41 2.56 -42.57
C MET A 625 32.73 2.94 -43.89
N LYS A 626 31.67 3.76 -43.80
CA LYS A 626 31.03 4.43 -44.94
C LYS A 626 30.38 5.75 -44.53
N ASN A 627 29.94 6.52 -45.53
CA ASN A 627 29.20 7.77 -45.40
C ASN A 627 29.95 8.85 -44.60
N GLY A 628 29.29 9.57 -43.69
CA GLY A 628 29.90 10.62 -42.89
C GLY A 628 30.67 10.15 -41.65
N THR A 629 31.01 8.87 -41.54
CA THR A 629 31.82 8.36 -40.43
C THR A 629 33.15 9.12 -40.33
N ARG A 630 33.51 9.54 -39.13
CA ARG A 630 34.79 10.19 -38.83
C ARG A 630 35.38 9.71 -37.52
N ILE A 631 36.64 9.30 -37.56
CA ILE A 631 37.48 9.06 -36.39
C ILE A 631 38.53 10.18 -36.39
N ALA A 632 38.46 11.05 -35.39
CA ALA A 632 39.29 12.25 -35.32
C ALA A 632 40.78 11.88 -35.37
N VAL A 633 41.61 12.72 -35.98
CA VAL A 633 43.04 12.38 -36.18
C VAL A 633 43.78 12.10 -34.89
N ASN A 634 43.43 12.74 -33.77
CA ASN A 634 44.02 12.47 -32.45
C ASN A 634 43.47 11.18 -31.79
N ASN A 635 42.61 10.44 -32.47
CA ASN A 635 42.04 9.17 -32.10
C ASN A 635 42.28 8.19 -33.24
N ASP A 636 43.41 7.51 -33.17
CA ASP A 636 43.80 6.57 -34.22
C ASP A 636 42.96 5.29 -34.19
N VAL A 637 42.92 4.63 -35.35
CA VAL A 637 42.55 3.23 -35.52
C VAL A 637 43.85 2.42 -35.53
N TYR A 638 44.10 1.70 -34.46
CA TYR A 638 45.26 0.83 -34.34
C TYR A 638 44.92 -0.56 -34.88
N LEU A 639 45.54 -0.92 -36.01
CA LEU A 639 45.33 -2.19 -36.71
C LEU A 639 46.42 -3.20 -36.33
N ASP A 640 46.07 -4.14 -35.47
CA ASP A 640 46.96 -5.20 -34.99
C ASP A 640 46.66 -6.55 -35.67
N SER A 641 47.63 -7.48 -35.60
CA SER A 641 47.49 -8.85 -36.10
C SER A 641 47.00 -8.96 -37.55
N GLY A 642 47.35 -7.99 -38.41
CA GLY A 642 46.97 -8.01 -39.82
C GLY A 642 45.54 -7.55 -40.11
N SER A 643 44.88 -6.87 -39.16
CA SER A 643 43.57 -6.25 -39.36
C SER A 643 43.61 -5.12 -40.40
N TRP A 644 42.46 -4.83 -41.01
CA TRP A 644 42.27 -3.72 -41.95
C TRP A 644 40.91 -3.03 -41.74
N ILE A 645 40.76 -1.85 -42.33
CA ILE A 645 39.48 -1.15 -42.44
C ILE A 645 38.84 -1.48 -43.79
N GLN A 646 37.61 -1.97 -43.76
CA GLN A 646 36.78 -2.16 -44.94
C GLN A 646 36.12 -0.84 -45.34
N VAL A 647 36.50 -0.28 -46.49
CA VAL A 647 35.80 0.84 -47.12
C VAL A 647 34.53 0.28 -47.76
N ALA A 648 33.40 0.45 -47.07
CA ALA A 648 32.13 -0.15 -47.45
C ALA A 648 31.27 0.77 -48.35
N GLY A 649 31.68 2.02 -48.53
CA GLY A 649 31.01 3.03 -49.36
C GLY A 649 31.81 4.33 -49.39
N ALA A 650 31.31 5.32 -50.14
CA ALA A 650 31.95 6.64 -50.23
C ALA A 650 32.00 7.33 -48.85
N LEU A 651 33.10 8.02 -48.57
CA LEU A 651 33.32 8.76 -47.31
C LEU A 651 33.23 10.27 -47.57
N SER A 652 32.53 11.02 -46.74
CA SER A 652 32.45 12.50 -46.92
C SER A 652 33.55 13.27 -46.17
N ASN A 653 34.19 12.65 -45.18
CA ASN A 653 35.24 13.29 -44.38
C ASN A 653 36.64 13.05 -44.94
N ASN A 654 37.50 14.07 -44.87
CA ASN A 654 38.92 13.97 -45.17
C ASN A 654 39.75 14.77 -44.13
N PRO A 655 40.51 14.10 -43.25
CA PRO A 655 40.61 12.64 -43.13
C PRO A 655 39.34 12.01 -42.52
N ALA A 656 39.04 10.79 -42.95
CA ALA A 656 38.02 9.92 -42.36
C ALA A 656 38.52 9.21 -41.09
N ALA A 657 39.80 8.79 -41.08
CA ALA A 657 40.47 8.23 -39.90
C ALA A 657 41.99 8.37 -40.02
N ARG A 658 42.69 8.28 -38.88
CA ARG A 658 44.14 8.05 -38.84
C ARG A 658 44.43 6.60 -38.49
N ILE A 659 45.24 5.92 -39.30
CA ILE A 659 45.63 4.52 -39.11
C ILE A 659 47.00 4.46 -38.42
N THR A 660 47.09 3.59 -37.41
CA THR A 660 48.37 3.19 -36.80
C THR A 660 48.52 1.68 -36.94
N VAL A 661 49.73 1.21 -37.20
CA VAL A 661 50.07 -0.23 -37.22
C VAL A 661 51.23 -0.50 -36.26
N PRO A 662 51.47 -1.75 -35.82
CA PRO A 662 52.67 -2.09 -35.06
C PRO A 662 53.95 -1.66 -35.78
N ASN A 663 55.00 -1.26 -35.04
CA ASN A 663 56.25 -0.73 -35.60
C ASN A 663 56.91 -1.62 -36.68
N GLY A 664 56.79 -2.95 -36.55
CA GLY A 664 57.29 -3.93 -37.53
C GLY A 664 56.41 -4.11 -38.77
N LYS A 665 55.27 -3.41 -38.86
CA LYS A 665 54.29 -3.48 -39.95
C LYS A 665 54.24 -2.20 -40.80
N TYR A 666 55.12 -1.24 -40.57
CA TYR A 666 55.35 -0.15 -41.54
C TYR A 666 56.16 -0.68 -42.72
N LEU A 667 55.48 -1.40 -43.62
CA LEU A 667 56.03 -2.06 -44.80
C LEU A 667 55.09 -1.86 -45.99
N PRO A 668 55.59 -1.77 -47.25
CA PRO A 668 54.72 -1.66 -48.41
C PRO A 668 53.78 -2.85 -48.64
N SER A 669 54.10 -4.01 -48.04
CA SER A 669 53.26 -5.21 -48.07
C SER A 669 52.14 -5.20 -47.04
N THR A 670 52.05 -4.21 -46.15
CA THR A 670 51.02 -4.15 -45.13
C THR A 670 49.71 -3.64 -45.71
N LYS A 671 48.69 -4.49 -45.73
CA LYS A 671 47.32 -4.11 -46.06
C LYS A 671 46.68 -3.42 -44.85
N VAL A 672 46.09 -2.26 -45.06
CA VAL A 672 45.39 -1.49 -44.01
C VAL A 672 43.98 -1.10 -44.41
N LEU A 673 43.68 -1.06 -45.71
CA LEU A 673 42.34 -0.90 -46.25
C LEU A 673 41.96 -2.09 -47.13
N ASP A 674 40.66 -2.37 -47.18
CA ASP A 674 40.03 -3.28 -48.13
C ASP A 674 38.76 -2.67 -48.72
N GLY A 675 38.35 -3.12 -49.90
CA GLY A 675 37.32 -2.44 -50.68
C GLY A 675 37.27 -2.92 -52.12
N ASN A 676 36.16 -2.61 -52.79
CA ASN A 676 36.17 -2.76 -54.24
C ASN A 676 37.17 -1.75 -54.86
N ALA A 677 37.70 -2.06 -56.04
CA ALA A 677 38.76 -1.26 -56.65
C ALA A 677 38.35 0.22 -56.90
N ALA A 678 37.07 0.47 -57.21
CA ALA A 678 36.57 1.82 -57.44
C ALA A 678 36.60 2.68 -56.17
N LEU A 679 36.14 2.14 -55.04
CA LEU A 679 36.16 2.81 -53.75
C LEU A 679 37.59 2.98 -53.25
N LEU A 680 38.44 1.96 -53.35
CA LEU A 680 39.84 2.14 -52.94
C LEU A 680 40.52 3.25 -53.75
N ASN A 681 40.31 3.29 -55.07
CA ASN A 681 40.86 4.36 -55.91
C ASN A 681 40.40 5.77 -55.49
N SER A 682 39.15 5.96 -55.06
CA SER A 682 38.64 7.30 -54.69
C SER A 682 38.81 7.66 -53.21
N GLU A 683 38.86 6.66 -52.31
CA GLU A 683 38.74 6.89 -50.87
C GLU A 683 40.05 6.70 -50.09
N HIS A 684 41.05 5.98 -50.62
CA HIS A 684 42.28 5.66 -49.87
C HIS A 684 43.01 6.90 -49.32
N GLY A 685 43.01 8.01 -50.07
CA GLY A 685 43.63 9.27 -49.68
C GLY A 685 42.94 10.00 -48.51
N LYS A 686 41.77 9.52 -48.06
CA LYS A 686 41.06 10.05 -46.88
C LYS A 686 41.54 9.41 -45.58
N PHE A 687 42.47 8.46 -45.63
CA PHE A 687 43.04 7.83 -44.45
C PHE A 687 44.45 8.34 -44.20
N ALA A 688 44.61 9.10 -43.12
CA ALA A 688 45.92 9.49 -42.63
C ALA A 688 46.63 8.27 -42.03
N VAL A 689 47.96 8.27 -42.02
CA VAL A 689 48.77 7.26 -41.33
C VAL A 689 49.64 7.94 -40.30
N THR A 690 49.70 7.36 -39.09
CA THR A 690 50.58 7.81 -38.02
C THR A 690 52.04 7.61 -38.45
N PRO A 691 52.90 8.65 -38.44
CA PRO A 691 54.31 8.52 -38.78
C PRO A 691 55.05 7.52 -37.88
N LYS A 692 56.11 6.90 -38.41
CA LYS A 692 57.03 6.05 -37.64
C LYS A 692 58.34 6.81 -37.44
N GLY A 693 58.47 7.52 -36.32
CA GLY A 693 59.56 8.48 -36.14
C GLY A 693 59.49 9.55 -37.24
N ASP A 694 60.57 9.71 -38.00
CA ASP A 694 60.66 10.66 -39.12
C ASP A 694 60.14 10.10 -40.45
N GLU A 695 59.71 8.83 -40.50
CA GLU A 695 59.17 8.21 -41.71
C GLU A 695 57.69 8.55 -41.90
N TYR A 696 57.36 9.12 -43.06
CA TYR A 696 56.00 9.38 -43.48
C TYR A 696 55.47 8.27 -44.35
N TRP A 697 54.23 7.88 -44.07
CA TRP A 697 53.52 6.83 -44.77
C TRP A 697 52.13 7.35 -45.17
N THR A 698 51.61 6.79 -46.25
CA THR A 698 50.23 6.97 -46.68
C THR A 698 49.65 5.63 -47.10
N VAL A 699 48.36 5.58 -47.36
CA VAL A 699 47.74 4.43 -48.03
C VAL A 699 47.81 4.63 -49.54
N GLY A 700 48.12 3.56 -50.28
CA GLY A 700 48.04 3.47 -51.72
C GLY A 700 46.62 3.10 -52.19
N ASN A 701 46.38 3.21 -53.49
CA ASN A 701 45.08 2.86 -54.09
C ASN A 701 44.77 1.36 -54.10
N ASP A 702 45.76 0.52 -53.77
CA ASP A 702 45.62 -0.92 -53.52
C ASP A 702 45.29 -1.25 -52.05
N GLY A 703 45.10 -0.23 -51.21
CA GLY A 703 44.80 -0.36 -49.79
C GLY A 703 46.00 -0.74 -48.91
N ARG A 704 47.22 -0.75 -49.46
CA ARG A 704 48.44 -1.03 -48.70
C ARG A 704 49.15 0.25 -48.28
N LEU A 705 50.00 0.15 -47.26
CA LEU A 705 50.89 1.25 -46.91
C LEU A 705 51.88 1.51 -48.04
N THR A 706 52.20 2.77 -48.29
CA THR A 706 53.23 3.17 -49.24
C THR A 706 54.02 4.36 -48.71
N LYS A 707 55.28 4.41 -49.10
CA LYS A 707 56.19 5.53 -48.87
C LYS A 707 56.61 6.20 -50.19
N ASP A 708 55.86 5.93 -51.26
CA ASP A 708 56.07 6.60 -52.54
C ASP A 708 55.81 8.10 -52.40
N LYS A 709 56.74 8.91 -52.92
CA LYS A 709 56.72 10.36 -52.70
C LYS A 709 55.56 11.03 -53.42
N ALA A 710 55.20 10.54 -54.60
CA ALA A 710 54.05 11.08 -55.33
C ALA A 710 52.76 10.73 -54.60
N ALA A 711 52.62 9.51 -54.09
CA ALA A 711 51.50 9.10 -53.25
C ALA A 711 51.40 9.95 -51.97
N ILE A 712 52.51 10.15 -51.23
CA ILE A 712 52.53 11.00 -50.03
C ILE A 712 52.14 12.44 -50.39
N PHE A 713 52.75 13.03 -51.42
CA PHE A 713 52.41 14.37 -51.89
C PHE A 713 50.91 14.50 -52.21
N ASN A 714 50.33 13.48 -52.82
CA ASN A 714 48.92 13.47 -53.21
C ASN A 714 47.96 13.28 -52.02
N ASN A 715 48.32 12.45 -51.05
CA ASN A 715 47.39 11.98 -50.02
C ASN A 715 47.63 12.58 -48.62
N ILE A 716 48.74 13.27 -48.38
CA ILE A 716 48.98 13.91 -47.08
C ILE A 716 47.91 14.96 -46.75
N THR A 717 47.52 15.04 -45.48
CA THR A 717 46.52 15.98 -44.97
C THR A 717 47.14 17.15 -44.21
N LYS A 718 46.42 18.28 -44.08
CA LYS A 718 46.86 19.44 -43.28
C LYS A 718 47.23 19.05 -41.85
N ASP A 719 46.41 18.22 -41.21
CA ASP A 719 46.62 17.81 -39.81
C ASP A 719 47.91 17.00 -39.63
N GLN A 720 48.27 16.17 -40.61
CA GLN A 720 49.55 15.43 -40.59
C GLN A 720 50.75 16.38 -40.72
N ILE A 721 50.60 17.47 -41.47
CA ILE A 721 51.67 18.47 -41.65
C ILE A 721 51.79 19.33 -40.38
N GLU A 722 50.66 19.74 -39.81
CA GLU A 722 50.61 20.50 -38.57
C GLU A 722 51.21 19.71 -37.39
N ALA A 723 50.98 18.39 -37.31
CA ALA A 723 51.60 17.53 -36.32
C ALA A 723 53.14 17.54 -36.39
N ALA A 724 53.72 17.93 -37.53
CA ALA A 724 55.16 18.06 -37.74
C ALA A 724 55.70 19.46 -37.42
N ASN A 725 54.86 20.40 -36.95
CA ASN A 725 55.23 21.79 -36.77
C ASN A 725 56.45 21.98 -35.83
N SER A 726 56.58 21.14 -34.79
CA SER A 726 57.76 21.15 -33.91
C SER A 726 59.06 20.73 -34.60
N SER A 727 58.97 19.95 -35.68
CA SER A 727 60.12 19.48 -36.47
C SER A 727 60.52 20.45 -37.60
N MET A 728 59.75 21.53 -37.81
CA MET A 728 60.05 22.55 -38.82
C MET A 728 61.18 23.48 -38.36
N ILE A 729 62.41 22.99 -38.41
CA ILE A 729 63.60 23.67 -37.89
C ILE A 729 64.22 24.68 -38.84
N TYR A 730 63.90 24.62 -40.15
CA TYR A 730 64.44 25.58 -41.11
C TYR A 730 63.57 26.84 -41.10
N ASP A 731 64.18 27.99 -40.83
CA ASP A 731 63.53 29.29 -40.70
C ASP A 731 64.46 30.43 -41.14
N GLU A 732 64.13 31.68 -40.82
CA GLU A 732 64.92 32.86 -41.20
C GLU A 732 66.35 32.88 -40.62
N ASN A 733 66.57 32.16 -39.51
CA ASN A 733 67.85 32.07 -38.80
C ASN A 733 68.58 30.75 -39.11
N ASN A 734 67.85 29.70 -39.46
CA ASN A 734 68.39 28.39 -39.81
C ASN A 734 68.06 28.04 -41.26
N ILE A 735 68.92 28.47 -42.18
CA ILE A 735 68.71 28.35 -43.63
C ILE A 735 69.26 27.03 -44.19
N ILE A 736 68.77 26.62 -45.36
CA ILE A 736 69.33 25.50 -46.12
C ILE A 736 70.51 26.02 -46.93
N THR A 737 71.73 25.77 -46.46
CA THR A 737 72.99 26.29 -47.05
C THR A 737 73.42 25.56 -48.32
N ASP A 738 72.96 24.32 -48.50
CA ASP A 738 73.16 23.53 -49.72
C ASP A 738 71.80 23.03 -50.22
N ARG A 739 71.36 23.55 -51.37
CA ARG A 739 70.07 23.19 -51.97
C ARG A 739 70.02 21.77 -52.51
N THR A 740 71.17 21.12 -52.78
CA THR A 740 71.16 19.78 -53.36
C THR A 740 70.47 18.76 -52.45
N ILE A 741 70.44 19.02 -51.13
CA ILE A 741 69.74 18.19 -50.15
C ILE A 741 68.23 18.12 -50.41
N LEU A 742 67.67 19.06 -51.18
CA LEU A 742 66.26 19.10 -51.53
C LEU A 742 65.92 18.19 -52.70
N LEU A 743 66.90 17.76 -53.51
CA LEU A 743 66.64 17.01 -54.73
C LEU A 743 65.86 15.72 -54.45
N GLY A 744 64.69 15.59 -55.08
CA GLY A 744 63.81 14.46 -54.92
C GLY A 744 63.17 14.35 -53.54
N LYS A 745 63.28 15.37 -52.66
CA LYS A 745 62.70 15.35 -51.31
C LYS A 745 61.31 15.95 -51.26
N LEU A 746 60.56 15.49 -50.26
CA LEU A 746 59.36 16.15 -49.80
C LEU A 746 59.72 17.12 -48.68
N VAL A 747 59.15 18.31 -48.73
CA VAL A 747 59.38 19.37 -47.75
C VAL A 747 58.04 19.82 -47.21
N LEU A 748 57.82 19.62 -45.92
CA LEU A 748 56.67 20.16 -45.21
C LEU A 748 56.95 21.61 -44.87
N TYR A 749 55.94 22.47 -44.98
CA TYR A 749 56.09 23.88 -44.68
C TYR A 749 54.90 24.47 -43.94
N LYS A 750 55.18 25.53 -43.19
CA LYS A 750 54.23 26.50 -42.69
C LYS A 750 54.55 27.84 -43.35
N THR A 751 53.56 28.47 -43.96
CA THR A 751 53.69 29.78 -44.62
C THR A 751 53.65 30.91 -43.61
N ASN A 752 53.97 32.13 -44.05
CA ASN A 752 53.89 33.32 -43.20
C ASN A 752 52.46 33.61 -42.69
N GLN A 753 51.43 33.14 -43.40
CA GLN A 753 50.03 33.29 -43.00
C GLN A 753 49.56 32.20 -42.03
N GLY A 754 50.44 31.26 -41.67
CA GLY A 754 50.11 30.14 -40.80
C GLY A 754 49.41 28.98 -41.52
N ASN A 755 49.33 29.00 -42.85
CA ASN A 755 48.85 27.85 -43.62
C ASN A 755 49.93 26.76 -43.68
N TYR A 756 49.52 25.51 -43.78
CA TYR A 756 50.44 24.37 -43.90
C TYR A 756 50.42 23.80 -45.31
N GLY A 757 51.53 23.22 -45.74
CA GLY A 757 51.60 22.58 -47.05
C GLY A 757 52.79 21.66 -47.23
N ILE A 758 52.84 21.04 -48.41
CA ILE A 758 53.90 20.14 -48.83
C ILE A 758 54.45 20.55 -50.20
N MET A 759 55.76 20.40 -50.37
CA MET A 759 56.50 20.66 -51.61
C MET A 759 57.28 19.40 -52.00
N HIS A 760 57.16 18.96 -53.25
CA HIS A 760 57.97 17.89 -53.82
C HIS A 760 58.96 18.51 -54.82
N VAL A 761 60.24 18.54 -54.46
CA VAL A 761 61.29 19.11 -55.30
C VAL A 761 61.77 18.05 -56.27
N THR A 762 61.51 18.26 -57.56
CA THR A 762 61.78 17.29 -58.63
C THR A 762 63.10 17.53 -59.33
N GLU A 763 63.65 18.75 -59.25
CA GLU A 763 64.92 19.12 -59.87
C GLU A 763 65.62 20.19 -59.03
N VAL A 764 66.94 20.10 -58.95
CA VAL A 764 67.82 21.12 -58.37
C VAL A 764 69.00 21.28 -59.30
N ASP A 765 69.15 22.46 -59.90
CA ASP A 765 70.33 22.82 -60.67
C ASP A 765 71.19 23.82 -59.89
N ASN A 766 72.40 23.36 -59.55
CA ASN A 766 73.42 24.14 -58.88
C ASN A 766 74.60 24.51 -59.80
N THR A 767 74.49 24.44 -61.13
CA THR A 767 75.57 24.72 -62.10
C THR A 767 76.44 25.94 -61.73
N THR A 768 77.76 25.78 -61.95
CA THR A 768 78.86 26.62 -61.44
C THR A 768 78.69 28.13 -61.63
N ASN A 769 79.35 28.93 -60.77
CA ASN A 769 79.38 30.39 -60.50
C ASN A 769 78.89 31.43 -61.54
N SER A 770 78.57 31.06 -62.78
CA SER A 770 77.99 31.89 -63.84
C SER A 770 76.51 31.60 -64.16
N GLY A 771 75.94 30.47 -63.70
CA GLY A 771 74.53 30.11 -63.93
C GLY A 771 73.60 30.55 -62.79
N LYS A 772 72.40 31.08 -63.13
CA LYS A 772 71.38 31.41 -62.13
C LYS A 772 70.88 30.19 -61.35
N GLY A 773 71.06 28.95 -61.83
CA GLY A 773 70.56 27.73 -61.18
C GLY A 773 69.05 27.77 -60.91
N HIS A 774 68.45 26.66 -60.49
CA HIS A 774 67.03 26.62 -60.17
C HIS A 774 66.64 25.49 -59.23
N ILE A 775 65.44 25.61 -58.67
CA ILE A 775 64.69 24.47 -58.15
C ILE A 775 63.41 24.31 -58.95
N LYS A 776 63.05 23.06 -59.26
CA LYS A 776 61.74 22.71 -59.84
C LYS A 776 60.96 21.92 -58.82
N PHE A 777 59.70 22.28 -58.58
CA PHE A 777 58.87 21.62 -57.59
C PHE A 777 57.37 21.62 -57.91
N ASN A 778 56.69 20.67 -57.29
CA ASN A 778 55.24 20.68 -57.12
C ASN A 778 54.92 21.11 -55.69
N SER A 779 53.87 21.88 -55.46
CA SER A 779 53.44 22.27 -54.11
C SER A 779 51.92 22.17 -53.92
N LYS A 780 51.52 21.90 -52.69
CA LYS A 780 50.12 21.89 -52.25
C LYS A 780 50.01 22.56 -50.89
N THR A 781 49.22 23.63 -50.82
CA THR A 781 48.95 24.42 -49.61
C THR A 781 47.52 24.19 -49.18
N PHE A 782 47.29 24.03 -47.88
CA PHE A 782 45.98 23.81 -47.28
C PHE A 782 45.53 25.07 -46.53
N ASN A 783 44.22 25.35 -46.57
CA ASN A 783 43.62 26.38 -45.74
C ASN A 783 43.44 25.89 -44.29
N GLN A 784 42.99 26.78 -43.40
CA GLN A 784 42.74 26.47 -41.99
C GLN A 784 41.73 25.33 -41.74
N TYR A 785 40.88 25.02 -42.72
CA TYR A 785 39.87 23.97 -42.66
C TYR A 785 40.35 22.65 -43.30
N GLY A 786 41.60 22.57 -43.74
CA GLY A 786 42.17 21.38 -44.38
C GLY A 786 41.85 21.23 -45.87
N GLY A 787 41.09 22.15 -46.45
CA GLY A 787 40.85 22.19 -47.90
C GLY A 787 42.09 22.65 -48.65
N VAL A 788 42.31 22.13 -49.85
CA VAL A 788 43.44 22.57 -50.71
C VAL A 788 43.20 24.02 -51.13
N LEU A 789 44.04 24.92 -50.62
CA LEU A 789 44.03 26.35 -50.91
C LEU A 789 44.68 26.64 -52.27
N LYS A 790 45.83 26.02 -52.54
CA LYS A 790 46.59 26.23 -53.77
C LYS A 790 47.41 25.00 -54.15
N THR A 791 47.50 24.74 -55.45
CA THR A 791 48.47 23.82 -56.03
C THR A 791 49.35 24.52 -57.04
N LYS A 792 50.60 24.07 -57.14
CA LYS A 792 51.52 24.42 -58.21
C LYS A 792 52.14 23.14 -58.74
N THR A 793 52.23 23.04 -60.06
CA THR A 793 52.81 21.89 -60.75
C THR A 793 53.95 22.39 -61.62
N ASP A 794 55.06 21.66 -61.62
CA ASP A 794 56.26 21.92 -62.41
C ASP A 794 56.78 23.37 -62.28
N LYS A 795 56.64 23.97 -61.09
CA LYS A 795 57.07 25.34 -60.85
C LYS A 795 58.60 25.38 -60.80
N VAL A 796 59.21 26.13 -61.72
CA VAL A 796 60.63 26.46 -61.73
C VAL A 796 60.82 27.83 -61.04
N LEU A 797 61.80 27.90 -60.13
CA LEU A 797 62.30 29.14 -59.55
C LEU A 797 63.81 29.25 -59.79
N GLU A 798 64.23 30.36 -60.39
CA GLU A 798 65.65 30.66 -60.65
C GLU A 798 66.33 31.27 -59.41
N GLY A 799 67.65 31.12 -59.30
CA GLY A 799 68.42 31.81 -58.27
C GLY A 799 68.30 33.33 -58.41
N GLY A 800 67.96 33.99 -57.30
CA GLY A 800 67.62 35.39 -57.20
C GLY A 800 66.12 35.66 -57.07
N GLU A 801 65.26 34.64 -57.15
CA GLU A 801 63.80 34.79 -57.03
C GLU A 801 63.27 34.53 -55.61
N CYS A 802 62.24 35.29 -55.24
CA CYS A 802 61.43 35.04 -54.05
C CYS A 802 60.10 34.39 -54.45
N PHE A 803 59.44 33.67 -53.52
CA PHE A 803 58.16 33.03 -53.81
C PHE A 803 57.23 32.96 -52.60
N GLN A 804 55.92 32.95 -52.88
CA GLN A 804 54.86 32.72 -51.91
C GLN A 804 53.91 31.60 -52.39
N PHE A 805 53.61 30.66 -51.50
CA PHE A 805 52.84 29.45 -51.83
C PHE A 805 51.36 29.72 -52.10
N GLU A 806 50.75 30.74 -51.47
CA GLU A 806 49.31 31.00 -51.63
C GLU A 806 48.94 31.74 -52.93
N TYR A 807 49.69 32.79 -53.31
CA TYR A 807 49.32 33.65 -54.44
C TYR A 807 50.10 33.31 -55.72
N GLY A 808 51.36 32.87 -55.59
CA GLY A 808 52.24 32.49 -56.70
C GLY A 808 52.70 33.68 -57.55
N GLY A 809 53.74 34.37 -57.08
CA GLY A 809 54.39 35.53 -57.70
C GLY A 809 55.32 36.23 -56.68
N ASP A 810 55.81 37.43 -56.99
CA ASP A 810 56.51 38.33 -56.05
C ASP A 810 55.51 39.32 -55.40
N PRO A 811 55.00 39.04 -54.18
CA PRO A 811 54.07 39.90 -53.43
C PRO A 811 54.74 41.04 -52.65
N GLY A 812 56.05 41.27 -52.77
CA GLY A 812 56.75 42.25 -51.93
C GLY A 812 57.04 41.71 -50.51
N SER A 813 56.62 42.41 -49.45
CA SER A 813 57.06 42.10 -48.06
C SER A 813 56.45 40.84 -47.41
N LYS A 814 55.79 39.96 -48.16
CA LYS A 814 55.03 38.79 -47.66
C LYS A 814 55.46 37.47 -48.31
N LEU A 815 56.75 37.32 -48.52
CA LEU A 815 57.36 36.14 -49.14
C LEU A 815 57.49 34.99 -48.14
N ASP A 816 57.33 33.75 -48.60
CA ASP A 816 57.53 32.55 -47.77
C ASP A 816 58.98 32.08 -47.81
N PHE A 817 59.66 32.25 -48.95
CA PHE A 817 61.07 31.91 -49.07
C PHE A 817 61.78 32.66 -50.18
N TYR A 818 63.11 32.61 -50.11
CA TYR A 818 64.02 33.19 -51.08
C TYR A 818 65.10 32.19 -51.51
N LEU A 819 65.36 32.15 -52.81
CA LEU A 819 66.33 31.28 -53.45
C LEU A 819 67.57 32.10 -53.87
N GLN A 820 68.57 32.31 -53.00
CA GLN A 820 69.75 33.15 -53.29
C GLN A 820 70.95 32.45 -53.96
N ASN A 821 71.45 33.00 -55.07
CA ASN A 821 72.77 32.66 -55.60
C ASN A 821 73.79 33.75 -55.25
N ASN A 822 74.83 33.41 -54.52
CA ASN A 822 75.89 34.35 -54.19
C ASN A 822 77.00 34.33 -55.25
N THR A 823 77.71 35.46 -55.35
CA THR A 823 78.86 35.63 -56.25
C THR A 823 80.08 34.78 -55.86
N ASP A 824 80.14 34.32 -54.62
CA ASP A 824 81.18 33.40 -54.10
C ASP A 824 80.92 31.93 -54.48
N GLY A 825 79.83 31.64 -55.20
CA GLY A 825 79.42 30.31 -55.61
C GLY A 825 78.50 29.58 -54.64
N THR A 826 78.23 30.15 -53.46
CA THR A 826 77.30 29.56 -52.50
C THR A 826 75.84 29.75 -52.95
N LYS A 827 75.00 28.72 -52.75
CA LYS A 827 73.60 28.71 -53.16
C LYS A 827 72.73 28.18 -52.02
N TRP A 828 71.93 29.05 -51.41
CA TRP A 828 71.09 28.72 -50.26
C TRP A 828 69.59 28.93 -50.52
N PHE A 829 68.76 28.29 -49.70
CA PHE A 829 67.31 28.43 -49.66
C PHE A 829 66.89 28.88 -48.26
N LYS A 830 66.25 30.04 -48.17
CA LYS A 830 65.90 30.70 -46.90
C LYS A 830 64.41 30.90 -46.77
N PRO A 831 63.79 30.32 -45.74
CA PRO A 831 62.45 30.71 -45.30
C PRO A 831 62.42 32.19 -44.86
N LEU A 832 61.34 32.90 -45.16
CA LEU A 832 61.16 34.32 -44.82
C LEU A 832 59.87 34.54 -44.01
N ASN A 833 59.83 35.65 -43.28
CA ASN A 833 58.60 36.17 -42.63
C ASN A 833 57.86 35.12 -41.77
N LEU A 834 58.58 34.44 -40.88
CA LEU A 834 58.07 33.38 -39.99
C LEU A 834 57.63 32.08 -40.69
N ALA A 835 57.86 31.94 -42.00
CA ALA A 835 57.72 30.65 -42.66
C ALA A 835 58.74 29.64 -42.11
N ARG A 836 58.33 28.37 -42.03
CA ARG A 836 59.16 27.29 -41.49
C ARG A 836 59.08 26.06 -42.37
N PHE A 837 60.17 25.30 -42.46
CA PHE A 837 60.25 24.10 -43.28
C PHE A 837 60.81 22.91 -42.51
N TYR A 838 60.39 21.71 -42.92
CA TYR A 838 60.94 20.42 -42.50
C TYR A 838 61.18 19.56 -43.74
N ILE A 839 62.43 19.16 -43.96
CA ILE A 839 62.80 18.27 -45.06
C ILE A 839 62.60 16.83 -44.59
N LEU A 840 61.76 16.07 -45.28
CA LEU A 840 61.54 14.66 -44.95
C LEU A 840 62.80 13.84 -45.26
N SER A 841 63.20 13.00 -44.30
CA SER A 841 64.47 12.27 -44.35
C SER A 841 64.53 11.26 -45.50
N ASN A 842 63.39 10.81 -46.05
CA ASN A 842 63.31 10.06 -47.30
C ASN A 842 62.12 10.43 -48.16
#